data_AF-A0A9Q0DVZ9-F1
#
_entry.id   AF-A0A9Q0DVZ9-F1
#
_cell.length_a   1.000
_cell.length_b   1.000
_cell.length_c   1.000
_cell.angle_alpha   90.00
_cell.angle_beta   90.00
_cell.angle_gamma   90.00
#
_symmetry.space_group_name_H-M   'P 1'
#
loop_
_entity.id
_entity.type
_entity.pdbx_description
1 polymer ?
#
loop_
_entity_poly.entity_id
_entity_poly.type
_entity_poly.pdbx_seq_one_letter_code
_entity_poly.pdbx_strand_id
1 'polypeptide(L)'
;MNHIARGNVKHPYVFESGLATHVVTGILYGSHAFFVLDREVSEEENRREIEGNLQVLIRKNPTLNIDGKGALKMEDFAKVDKISCRFHGDFILERHPVSFQEAIEAYQSLPTLLGSNRKNTVPQKVWLMPLKNLDSAAAQLVRQISDRLIRDAQNTLEDLGELERRCNDAEKLPINQQFPQIKKKVKTFKGLVSQFKLEVQETMARKLPSIRGGGEEEGTLANILKSVQSSPFNSIDLNEWMDCKETESKIISSLVDNMLHMTLVTSRSSLQREIHSGDATHTVSFVFTSLETPEPYLSALSNYLDEVNKPDYVPCKYDVEKEQWFFSDEEMDKVQQKIKLFKDLAEANRENRSIRFLTAALRDDEKKGAIVRLYTDGFSVNDNFEPPSKPTMITCDITHNSVTLNISPPRFGLTAVINYAVEVCVHIDDVWLQHMECQAGDVTVSGLKSDEEYRFRCRAMCTVGLGPACGASALIKTLSPPQQELAEFIKSSSELIKSGSPSVFKLSLEKNNIGIDGCKSYTFGKHSVRRNCTIMLLGATGSGKTTWINGMINYILGVKWEDKFRFKLVDENTGRSQAHSQTSEVTVYKLNHREGFQIDYSLTIVDTPGFGDTRGIERDQIIIGQLENLFKAPLGVSTIDAMCFVAQASLARLTPTQRYVFDSVLSIFGKDVADNIRILVTFSDGQLPPVLTAINESGAPCPKRTDGLPAHFKFNNSAVFADNKVADSALDGDDDDEDGEGNFDKMFWAMGTKSMKNFFIALNIIETKSLTLTKEVLRQRGRLQITIENLQRKVKLVLIKL
;
A
#
# COMPACT_ATOMS: atom_id res chain seq x y z
N MET A 1 64.09 52.83 -58.39
CA MET A 1 62.64 53.10 -58.25
C MET A 1 62.33 54.60 -58.48
N ASN A 2 62.62 55.16 -59.66
CA ASN A 2 62.35 56.59 -59.92
C ASN A 2 60.86 56.89 -60.20
N HIS A 3 60.07 55.84 -60.46
CA HIS A 3 58.63 55.89 -60.74
C HIS A 3 57.75 56.14 -59.52
N ILE A 4 58.29 56.13 -58.29
CA ILE A 4 57.52 56.32 -57.03
C ILE A 4 58.03 57.50 -56.18
N ALA A 5 58.91 58.34 -56.75
CA ALA A 5 59.39 59.55 -56.08
C ALA A 5 58.26 60.58 -55.89
N ARG A 6 58.34 61.47 -54.88
CA ARG A 6 57.29 62.45 -54.49
C ARG A 6 56.61 63.15 -55.68
N GLY A 7 57.37 63.55 -56.70
CA GLY A 7 56.85 64.22 -57.91
C GLY A 7 56.03 63.36 -58.87
N ASN A 8 56.04 62.04 -58.70
CA ASN A 8 55.40 61.04 -59.57
C ASN A 8 54.18 60.36 -58.90
N VAL A 9 53.80 60.78 -57.69
CA VAL A 9 52.67 60.20 -56.93
C VAL A 9 51.41 61.03 -57.17
N LYS A 10 50.31 60.37 -57.55
CA LYS A 10 49.01 61.02 -57.89
C LYS A 10 48.36 61.76 -56.72
N HIS A 11 48.69 61.38 -55.48
CA HIS A 11 48.13 61.95 -54.25
C HIS A 11 49.25 62.37 -53.28
N PRO A 12 50.00 63.45 -53.58
CA PRO A 12 51.18 63.84 -52.80
C PRO A 12 50.82 64.38 -51.40
N TYR A 13 49.59 64.86 -51.18
CA TYR A 13 49.13 65.33 -49.87
C TYR A 13 49.16 64.22 -48.78
N VAL A 14 49.16 62.94 -49.17
CA VAL A 14 49.20 61.81 -48.25
C VAL A 14 50.48 61.82 -47.40
N PHE A 15 51.60 62.32 -47.95
CA PHE A 15 52.86 62.46 -47.23
C PHE A 15 52.78 63.47 -46.06
N GLU A 16 51.89 64.45 -46.12
CA GLU A 16 51.79 65.52 -45.10
C GLU A 16 50.55 65.38 -44.21
N SER A 17 49.49 64.74 -44.71
CA SER A 17 48.20 64.60 -44.01
C SER A 17 48.19 63.61 -42.85
N GLY A 18 49.19 62.72 -42.75
CA GLY A 18 49.21 61.64 -41.76
C GLY A 18 48.15 60.55 -41.94
N LEU A 19 47.43 60.55 -43.08
CA LEU A 19 46.33 59.60 -43.35
C LEU A 19 46.80 58.15 -43.57
N ALA A 20 48.07 57.93 -43.91
CA ALA A 20 48.63 56.61 -44.15
C ALA A 20 50.11 56.56 -43.75
N THR A 21 50.57 55.37 -43.35
CA THR A 21 51.99 55.12 -43.01
C THR A 21 52.71 54.27 -44.06
N HIS A 22 51.96 53.53 -44.89
CA HIS A 22 52.49 52.61 -45.89
C HIS A 22 51.74 52.75 -47.22
N VAL A 23 52.41 52.36 -48.30
CA VAL A 23 51.82 52.19 -49.64
C VAL A 23 51.88 50.71 -50.04
N VAL A 24 50.84 50.24 -50.72
CA VAL A 24 50.80 48.89 -51.29
C VAL A 24 51.75 48.81 -52.48
N THR A 25 52.71 47.89 -52.44
CA THR A 25 53.69 47.67 -53.52
C THR A 25 53.52 46.33 -54.24
N GLY A 26 52.75 45.41 -53.65
CA GLY A 26 52.40 44.14 -54.25
C GLY A 26 51.13 43.58 -53.65
N ILE A 27 50.37 42.84 -54.45
CA ILE A 27 49.16 42.14 -54.02
C ILE A 27 49.19 40.73 -54.61
N LEU A 28 49.02 39.73 -53.75
CA LEU A 28 48.74 38.35 -54.14
C LEU A 28 47.23 38.17 -54.14
N TYR A 29 46.69 37.82 -55.30
CA TYR A 29 45.28 37.53 -55.45
C TYR A 29 45.02 36.02 -55.27
N GLY A 30 43.92 35.70 -54.58
CA GLY A 30 43.43 34.34 -54.35
C GLY A 30 42.02 34.38 -53.77
N SER A 31 41.48 33.22 -53.40
CA SER A 31 40.20 33.13 -52.71
C SER A 31 40.30 32.09 -51.59
N HIS A 32 39.77 32.42 -50.42
CA HIS A 32 39.62 31.49 -49.31
C HIS A 32 38.15 31.12 -49.11
N ALA A 33 37.93 29.92 -48.62
CA ALA A 33 36.65 29.43 -48.18
C ALA A 33 36.83 28.69 -46.86
N PHE A 34 36.01 29.04 -45.89
CA PHE A 34 35.92 28.41 -44.58
C PHE A 34 34.54 27.77 -44.47
N PHE A 35 34.55 26.46 -44.26
CA PHE A 35 33.35 25.69 -43.94
C PHE A 35 33.40 25.39 -42.45
N VAL A 36 32.58 26.10 -41.68
CA VAL A 36 32.46 25.90 -40.23
C VAL A 36 31.40 24.83 -40.03
N LEU A 37 31.82 23.67 -39.53
CA LEU A 37 30.96 22.53 -39.29
C LEU A 37 30.70 22.43 -37.78
N ASP A 38 29.47 22.76 -37.39
CA ASP A 38 29.04 22.78 -36.00
C ASP A 38 28.09 21.61 -35.73
N ARG A 39 28.34 20.87 -34.65
CA ARG A 39 27.46 19.80 -34.16
C ARG A 39 27.15 20.03 -32.69
N GLU A 40 25.86 20.02 -32.34
CA GLU A 40 25.44 19.99 -30.95
C GLU A 40 25.71 18.60 -30.35
N VAL A 41 26.25 18.59 -29.13
CA VAL A 41 26.68 17.38 -28.41
C VAL A 41 25.93 17.32 -27.08
N SER A 42 25.35 16.16 -26.74
CA SER A 42 24.72 15.95 -25.42
C SER A 42 25.75 15.58 -24.34
N GLU A 43 25.40 15.72 -23.06
CA GLU A 43 26.31 15.36 -21.95
C GLU A 43 26.75 13.89 -21.94
N GLU A 44 25.92 12.98 -22.46
CA GLU A 44 26.23 11.55 -22.55
C GLU A 44 27.23 11.21 -23.68
N GLU A 45 27.45 12.15 -24.61
CA GLU A 45 28.28 11.94 -25.78
C GLU A 45 29.73 12.37 -25.50
N ASN A 46 30.70 11.52 -25.86
CA ASN A 46 32.11 11.85 -25.67
C ASN A 46 32.57 12.89 -26.71
N ARG A 47 32.76 14.13 -26.27
CA ARG A 47 33.22 15.25 -27.11
C ARG A 47 34.52 14.95 -27.87
N ARG A 48 35.50 14.29 -27.24
CA ARG A 48 36.78 13.94 -27.90
C ARG A 48 36.58 12.89 -28.98
N GLU A 49 35.70 11.91 -28.73
CA GLU A 49 35.37 10.91 -29.74
C GLU A 49 34.64 11.53 -30.93
N ILE A 50 33.68 12.43 -30.67
CA ILE A 50 32.95 13.14 -31.72
C ILE A 50 33.89 14.05 -32.51
N GLU A 51 34.77 14.80 -31.85
CA GLU A 51 35.77 15.64 -32.50
C GLU A 51 36.70 14.80 -33.38
N GLY A 52 37.20 13.67 -32.87
CA GLY A 52 38.01 12.72 -33.63
C GLY A 52 37.28 12.15 -34.84
N ASN A 53 36.02 11.74 -34.67
CA ASN A 53 35.18 11.22 -35.74
C ASN A 53 34.91 12.30 -36.81
N LEU A 54 34.62 13.53 -36.40
CA LEU A 54 34.40 14.66 -37.30
C LEU A 54 35.67 15.02 -38.07
N GLN A 55 36.83 15.01 -37.40
CA GLN A 55 38.12 15.25 -38.05
C GLN A 55 38.45 14.16 -39.09
N VAL A 56 38.16 12.89 -38.78
CA VAL A 56 38.32 11.78 -39.73
C VAL A 56 37.38 11.95 -40.92
N LEU A 57 36.12 12.31 -40.69
CA LEU A 57 35.12 12.56 -41.73
C LEU A 57 35.58 13.72 -42.65
N ILE A 58 36.04 14.83 -42.09
CA ILE A 58 36.53 15.98 -42.86
C ILE A 58 37.82 15.64 -43.63
N ARG A 59 38.73 14.81 -43.10
CA ARG A 59 39.97 14.46 -43.80
C ARG A 59 39.78 13.46 -44.94
N LYS A 60 38.79 12.56 -44.83
CA LYS A 60 38.54 11.53 -45.86
C LYS A 60 37.87 12.07 -47.13
N ASN A 61 37.06 13.13 -47.02
CA ASN A 61 36.20 13.58 -48.12
C ASN A 61 36.82 14.51 -49.18
N PRO A 62 37.80 15.40 -48.89
CA PRO A 62 38.43 16.27 -49.89
C PRO A 62 39.19 15.52 -50.99
N THR A 63 39.41 14.20 -50.83
CA THR A 63 40.12 13.33 -51.80
C THR A 63 39.20 12.44 -52.63
N LEU A 64 37.89 12.45 -52.40
CA LEU A 64 36.94 11.61 -53.13
C LEU A 64 36.50 12.29 -54.44
N ASN A 65 37.22 11.99 -55.53
CA ASN A 65 36.64 12.01 -56.87
C ASN A 65 35.50 10.98 -56.89
N ILE A 66 34.25 11.42 -57.05
CA ILE A 66 33.05 10.56 -57.08
C ILE A 66 32.96 9.84 -58.43
N ASP A 67 34.03 9.18 -58.86
CA ASP A 67 34.06 8.37 -60.09
C ASP A 67 34.83 7.04 -59.95
N GLY A 68 35.24 6.67 -58.73
CA GLY A 68 36.04 5.47 -58.51
C GLY A 68 35.64 4.69 -57.26
N LYS A 69 34.93 3.57 -57.46
CA LYS A 69 34.69 2.42 -56.57
C LYS A 69 35.52 2.34 -55.27
N GLY A 70 35.16 3.14 -54.28
CA GLY A 70 35.69 3.09 -52.92
C GLY A 70 34.61 3.54 -51.93
N ALA A 71 33.52 2.77 -51.85
CA ALA A 71 32.38 3.09 -51.00
C ALA A 71 32.77 3.09 -49.52
N LEU A 72 32.69 4.25 -48.87
CA LEU A 72 32.54 4.33 -47.41
C LEU A 72 31.22 3.64 -47.05
N LYS A 73 31.25 2.81 -46.00
CA LYS A 73 30.06 2.08 -45.53
C LYS A 73 29.00 3.08 -45.08
N MET A 74 27.74 2.85 -45.47
CA MET A 74 26.58 3.68 -45.12
C MET A 74 26.39 3.92 -43.61
N GLU A 75 27.00 3.10 -42.76
CA GLU A 75 26.94 3.21 -41.29
C GLU A 75 27.59 4.51 -40.75
N ASP A 76 28.56 5.12 -41.47
CA ASP A 76 29.20 6.38 -41.07
C ASP A 76 28.31 7.63 -41.30
N PHE A 77 27.27 7.51 -42.14
CA PHE A 77 26.37 8.62 -42.51
C PHE A 77 25.25 8.88 -41.50
N ALA A 78 24.87 7.90 -40.67
CA ALA A 78 23.83 8.07 -39.65
C ALA A 78 24.20 9.13 -38.57
N LYS A 79 25.47 9.53 -38.50
CA LYS A 79 25.98 10.58 -37.60
C LYS A 79 26.11 11.97 -38.26
N VAL A 80 25.80 12.11 -39.55
CA VAL A 80 25.99 13.34 -40.35
C VAL A 80 24.77 14.26 -40.28
N ASP A 81 23.57 13.73 -40.03
CA ASP A 81 22.32 14.51 -39.98
C ASP A 81 22.26 15.56 -38.86
N LYS A 82 23.17 15.49 -37.87
CA LYS A 82 23.29 16.46 -36.77
C LYS A 82 24.37 17.54 -37.00
N ILE A 83 25.01 17.57 -38.17
CA ILE A 83 26.08 18.52 -38.49
C ILE A 83 25.50 19.65 -39.34
N SER A 84 25.56 20.87 -38.78
CA SER A 84 25.25 22.10 -39.50
C SER A 84 26.51 22.69 -40.14
N CYS A 85 26.34 23.40 -41.25
CA CYS A 85 27.41 24.12 -41.91
C CYS A 85 27.13 25.63 -41.94
N ARG A 86 28.18 26.43 -41.71
CA ARG A 86 28.22 27.85 -42.05
C ARG A 86 29.40 28.12 -42.98
N PHE A 87 29.12 28.79 -44.09
CA PHE A 87 30.13 29.16 -45.07
C PHE A 87 30.57 30.62 -44.90
N HIS A 88 31.88 30.82 -44.82
CA HIS A 88 32.52 32.12 -44.91
C HIS A 88 33.59 32.07 -46.00
N GLY A 89 33.46 32.83 -47.08
CA GLY A 89 34.46 32.77 -48.14
C GLY A 89 34.30 33.86 -49.19
N ASP A 90 35.34 34.00 -50.00
CA ASP A 90 35.47 35.03 -51.04
C ASP A 90 34.74 34.66 -52.35
N PHE A 91 33.87 33.64 -52.30
CA PHE A 91 33.17 33.10 -53.45
C PHE A 91 31.70 33.52 -53.42
N ILE A 92 31.17 33.91 -54.58
CA ILE A 92 29.74 34.14 -54.75
C ILE A 92 29.10 32.78 -55.04
N LEU A 93 28.40 32.23 -54.06
CA LEU A 93 27.64 30.98 -54.19
C LEU A 93 26.17 31.31 -54.54
N GLU A 94 25.53 30.47 -55.37
CA GLU A 94 24.08 30.59 -55.61
C GLU A 94 23.26 30.33 -54.34
N ARG A 95 23.73 29.39 -53.50
CA ARG A 95 23.16 29.07 -52.20
C ARG A 95 24.26 28.78 -51.19
N HIS A 96 24.10 29.29 -49.98
CA HIS A 96 24.99 28.95 -48.88
C HIS A 96 24.71 27.53 -48.36
N PRO A 97 25.74 26.70 -48.15
CA PRO A 97 25.57 25.36 -47.61
C PRO A 97 25.18 25.44 -46.13
N VAL A 98 24.13 24.69 -45.75
CA VAL A 98 23.67 24.61 -44.34
C VAL A 98 23.83 23.22 -43.73
N SER A 99 24.12 22.21 -44.55
CA SER A 99 24.35 20.82 -44.13
C SER A 99 25.74 20.35 -44.54
N PHE A 100 26.21 19.25 -43.94
CA PHE A 100 27.50 18.65 -44.32
C PHE A 100 27.55 18.23 -45.79
N GLN A 101 26.46 17.67 -46.33
CA GLN A 101 26.39 17.24 -47.72
C GLN A 101 26.51 18.43 -48.68
N GLU A 102 25.74 19.50 -48.41
CA GLU A 102 25.83 20.74 -49.19
C GLU A 102 27.21 21.39 -49.09
N ALA A 103 27.89 21.26 -47.95
CA ALA A 103 29.24 21.77 -47.78
C ALA A 103 30.25 21.07 -48.71
N ILE A 104 30.12 19.74 -48.90
CA ILE A 104 30.95 18.98 -49.84
C ILE A 104 30.67 19.38 -51.28
N GLU A 105 29.40 19.51 -51.67
CA GLU A 105 29.00 19.94 -53.01
C GLU A 105 29.53 21.36 -53.32
N ALA A 106 29.34 22.29 -52.38
CA ALA A 106 29.88 23.64 -52.48
C ALA A 106 31.40 23.62 -52.58
N TYR A 107 32.11 22.83 -51.76
CA TYR A 107 33.57 22.69 -51.81
C TYR A 107 34.08 22.20 -53.17
N GLN A 108 33.42 21.19 -53.75
CA GLN A 108 33.76 20.65 -55.07
C GLN A 108 33.56 21.67 -56.20
N SER A 109 32.59 22.58 -56.05
CA SER A 109 32.33 23.62 -57.04
C SER A 109 33.35 24.78 -56.99
N LEU A 110 34.02 25.02 -55.86
CA LEU A 110 34.89 26.20 -55.66
C LEU A 110 35.97 26.39 -56.73
N PRO A 111 36.71 25.35 -57.19
CA PRO A 111 37.72 25.53 -58.23
C PRO A 111 37.15 26.08 -59.54
N THR A 112 35.90 25.73 -59.87
CA THR A 112 35.24 26.20 -61.09
C THR A 112 34.79 27.66 -60.99
N LEU A 113 34.48 28.12 -59.78
CA LEU A 113 33.99 29.48 -59.50
C LEU A 113 35.09 30.56 -59.57
N LEU A 114 36.37 30.16 -59.61
CA LEU A 114 37.51 31.08 -59.77
C LEU A 114 37.51 31.81 -61.14
N GLY A 115 36.78 31.28 -62.13
CA GLY A 115 36.65 31.83 -63.48
C GLY A 115 37.90 31.66 -64.35
N SER A 116 37.75 31.82 -65.68
CA SER A 116 38.87 31.76 -66.63
C SER A 116 39.86 32.91 -66.37
N ASN A 117 41.13 32.56 -66.16
CA ASN A 117 42.22 33.45 -65.72
C ASN A 117 42.08 34.03 -64.29
N ARG A 118 41.37 33.36 -63.37
CA ARG A 118 41.26 33.76 -61.94
C ARG A 118 40.67 35.16 -61.74
N LYS A 119 39.76 35.60 -62.62
CA LYS A 119 39.18 36.96 -62.54
C LYS A 119 38.31 37.20 -61.30
N ASN A 120 37.85 36.14 -60.63
CA ASN A 120 36.96 36.22 -59.47
C ASN A 120 37.73 36.10 -58.13
N THR A 121 39.03 36.34 -58.12
CA THR A 121 39.84 36.31 -56.89
C THR A 121 39.94 37.66 -56.20
N VAL A 122 40.13 37.65 -54.88
CA VAL A 122 40.32 38.84 -54.04
C VAL A 122 41.77 38.99 -53.57
N PRO A 123 42.20 40.17 -53.10
CA PRO A 123 43.50 40.35 -52.44
C PRO A 123 43.63 39.48 -51.17
N GLN A 124 44.60 38.55 -51.12
CA GLN A 124 44.88 37.71 -49.95
C GLN A 124 46.10 38.17 -49.15
N LYS A 125 47.17 38.54 -49.84
CA LYS A 125 48.41 39.01 -49.20
C LYS A 125 48.84 40.32 -49.83
N VAL A 126 49.10 41.31 -48.99
CA VAL A 126 49.47 42.66 -49.42
C VAL A 126 50.87 42.96 -48.91
N TRP A 127 51.77 43.37 -49.80
CA TRP A 127 53.08 43.88 -49.42
C TRP A 127 53.00 45.39 -49.27
N LEU A 128 53.41 45.85 -48.08
CA LEU A 128 53.37 47.24 -47.69
C LEU A 128 54.80 47.77 -47.62
N MET A 129 55.05 48.92 -48.24
CA MET A 129 56.29 49.66 -48.12
C MET A 129 56.04 50.93 -47.30
N PRO A 130 56.89 51.24 -46.29
CA PRO A 130 56.77 52.48 -45.53
C PRO A 130 56.86 53.71 -46.43
N LEU A 131 55.94 54.66 -46.27
CA LEU A 131 55.95 55.93 -47.04
C LEU A 131 57.16 56.80 -46.70
N LYS A 132 57.70 56.66 -45.47
CA LYS A 132 58.93 57.36 -45.03
C LYS A 132 60.15 57.07 -45.93
N ASN A 133 60.17 55.92 -46.60
CA ASN A 133 61.24 55.58 -47.55
C ASN A 133 61.16 56.42 -48.83
N LEU A 134 60.02 57.06 -49.10
CA LEU A 134 59.79 57.93 -50.26
C LEU A 134 59.87 59.41 -49.90
N ASP A 135 59.37 59.80 -48.72
CA ASP A 135 59.46 61.15 -48.19
C ASP A 135 59.54 61.15 -46.65
N SER A 136 60.52 61.85 -46.08
CA SER A 136 60.74 61.90 -44.63
C SER A 136 59.61 62.58 -43.84
N ALA A 137 58.76 63.40 -44.48
CA ALA A 137 57.61 64.04 -43.85
C ALA A 137 56.45 63.06 -43.60
N ALA A 138 56.46 61.89 -44.25
CA ALA A 138 55.41 60.89 -44.13
C ALA A 138 55.23 60.35 -42.70
N ALA A 139 53.98 60.10 -42.31
CA ALA A 139 53.69 59.42 -41.06
C ALA A 139 54.36 58.04 -41.00
N GLN A 140 54.89 57.69 -39.84
CA GLN A 140 55.58 56.43 -39.61
C GLN A 140 54.98 55.69 -38.42
N LEU A 141 55.17 54.37 -38.40
CA LEU A 141 54.96 53.59 -37.20
C LEU A 141 56.05 53.95 -36.19
N VAL A 142 55.66 54.42 -35.00
CA VAL A 142 56.60 54.91 -33.99
C VAL A 142 56.91 53.83 -32.95
N ARG A 143 55.90 53.04 -32.54
CA ARG A 143 56.06 51.97 -31.56
C ARG A 143 55.53 50.63 -32.09
N GLN A 144 56.24 49.55 -31.77
CA GLN A 144 55.70 48.20 -31.83
C GLN A 144 55.06 47.86 -30.49
N ILE A 145 54.01 47.05 -30.52
CA ILE A 145 53.41 46.51 -29.29
C ILE A 145 54.04 45.14 -29.07
N SER A 146 54.45 44.86 -27.83
CA SER A 146 55.04 43.57 -27.49
C SER A 146 54.08 42.41 -27.74
N ASP A 147 54.63 41.31 -28.26
CA ASP A 147 53.88 40.07 -28.49
C ASP A 147 53.21 39.55 -27.20
N ARG A 148 53.79 39.87 -26.04
CA ARG A 148 53.19 39.57 -24.74
C ARG A 148 51.87 40.29 -24.56
N LEU A 149 51.82 41.62 -24.69
CA LEU A 149 50.58 42.37 -24.50
C LEU A 149 49.52 42.06 -25.57
N ILE A 150 49.95 41.74 -26.80
CA ILE A 150 49.04 41.28 -27.85
C ILE A 150 48.36 39.98 -27.41
N ARG A 151 49.14 39.00 -26.96
CA ARG A 151 48.60 37.72 -26.45
C ARG A 151 47.73 37.92 -25.21
N ASP A 152 48.16 38.75 -24.26
CA ASP A 152 47.38 39.01 -23.04
C ASP A 152 46.02 39.68 -23.38
N ALA A 153 45.98 40.57 -24.37
CA ALA A 153 44.74 41.18 -24.87
C ALA A 153 43.86 40.16 -25.63
N GLN A 154 44.45 39.30 -26.45
CA GLN A 154 43.73 38.21 -27.13
C GLN A 154 43.10 37.26 -26.11
N ASN A 155 43.89 36.76 -25.16
CA ASN A 155 43.44 35.87 -24.10
C ASN A 155 42.29 36.49 -23.30
N THR A 156 42.40 37.79 -22.95
CA THR A 156 41.33 38.49 -22.21
C THR A 156 40.01 38.50 -22.99
N LEU A 157 40.04 38.75 -24.30
CA LEU A 157 38.83 38.76 -25.14
C LEU A 157 38.29 37.34 -25.41
N GLU A 158 39.18 36.35 -25.51
CA GLU A 158 38.85 34.93 -25.65
C GLU A 158 38.17 34.39 -24.39
N ASP A 159 38.70 34.69 -23.19
CA ASP A 159 38.13 34.31 -21.90
C ASP A 159 36.70 34.84 -21.74
N LEU A 160 36.47 36.12 -22.03
CA LEU A 160 35.13 36.72 -22.03
C LEU A 160 34.21 36.06 -23.07
N GLY A 161 34.74 35.70 -24.25
CA GLY A 161 33.99 35.00 -25.29
C GLY A 161 33.69 33.53 -24.96
N GLU A 162 34.52 32.86 -24.17
CA GLU A 162 34.25 31.53 -23.62
C GLU A 162 33.09 31.60 -22.61
N LEU A 163 33.10 32.58 -21.71
CA LEU A 163 32.01 32.79 -20.77
C LEU A 163 30.67 33.04 -21.47
N GLU A 164 30.64 33.83 -22.54
CA GLU A 164 29.44 34.00 -23.37
C GLU A 164 28.94 32.68 -23.95
N ARG A 165 29.86 31.80 -24.39
CA ARG A 165 29.52 30.46 -24.90
C ARG A 165 28.98 29.56 -23.79
N ARG A 166 29.65 29.50 -22.63
CA ARG A 166 29.16 28.78 -21.44
C ARG A 166 27.76 29.23 -21.04
N CYS A 167 27.48 30.52 -21.06
CA CYS A 167 26.15 31.05 -20.78
C CYS A 167 25.10 30.57 -21.79
N ASN A 168 25.43 30.55 -23.09
CA ASN A 168 24.53 30.03 -24.11
C ASN A 168 24.19 28.54 -23.89
N ASP A 169 25.20 27.75 -23.51
CA ASP A 169 25.03 26.33 -23.24
C ASP A 169 24.14 26.14 -22.00
N ALA A 170 24.41 26.88 -20.91
CA ALA A 170 23.60 26.87 -19.70
C ALA A 170 22.15 27.32 -19.96
N GLU A 171 21.91 28.33 -20.80
CA GLU A 171 20.56 28.79 -21.17
C GLU A 171 19.74 27.73 -21.93
N LYS A 172 20.41 26.80 -22.63
CA LYS A 172 19.79 25.72 -23.40
C LYS A 172 19.45 24.50 -22.54
N LEU A 173 20.01 24.38 -21.33
CA LEU A 173 19.76 23.23 -20.45
C LEU A 173 18.26 23.02 -20.18
N PRO A 174 17.73 21.78 -20.26
CA PRO A 174 16.32 21.49 -20.01
C PRO A 174 15.82 22.03 -18.66
N ILE A 175 16.62 21.88 -17.61
CA ILE A 175 16.29 22.35 -16.27
C ILE A 175 16.12 23.87 -16.21
N ASN A 176 16.88 24.63 -17.01
CA ASN A 176 16.78 26.08 -17.08
C ASN A 176 15.59 26.54 -17.94
N GLN A 177 15.04 25.67 -18.79
CA GLN A 177 13.73 25.91 -19.42
C GLN A 177 12.58 25.64 -18.44
N GLN A 178 12.74 24.63 -17.61
CA GLN A 178 11.80 24.24 -16.55
C GLN A 178 11.75 25.25 -15.39
N PHE A 179 12.90 25.84 -15.05
CA PHE A 179 13.05 26.89 -14.05
C PHE A 179 13.58 28.18 -14.69
N PRO A 180 12.70 29.02 -15.26
CA PRO A 180 13.08 30.27 -15.91
C PRO A 180 13.86 31.24 -15.00
N GLN A 181 13.78 31.08 -13.67
CA GLN A 181 14.47 31.88 -12.67
C GLN A 181 15.99 31.79 -12.84
N ILE A 182 16.54 30.58 -12.99
CA ILE A 182 17.98 30.36 -13.18
C ILE A 182 18.40 30.89 -14.56
N LYS A 183 17.62 30.60 -15.60
CA LYS A 183 17.85 31.13 -16.96
C LYS A 183 17.92 32.65 -16.98
N LYS A 184 17.07 33.34 -16.23
CA LYS A 184 17.08 34.80 -16.14
C LYS A 184 18.39 35.32 -15.53
N LYS A 185 18.91 34.66 -14.48
CA LYS A 185 20.20 35.01 -13.86
C LYS A 185 21.36 34.87 -14.85
N VAL A 186 21.45 33.72 -15.54
CA VAL A 186 22.49 33.47 -16.57
C VAL A 186 22.39 34.47 -17.71
N LYS A 187 21.17 34.79 -18.18
CA LYS A 187 20.96 35.77 -19.25
C LYS A 187 21.39 37.17 -18.85
N THR A 188 21.11 37.60 -17.61
CA THR A 188 21.57 38.90 -17.09
C THR A 188 23.10 38.93 -17.03
N PHE A 189 23.73 37.89 -16.48
CA PHE A 189 25.19 37.77 -16.43
C PHE A 189 25.84 37.88 -17.82
N LYS A 190 25.34 37.11 -18.79
CA LYS A 190 25.79 37.18 -20.18
C LYS A 190 25.69 38.60 -20.74
N GLY A 191 24.57 39.29 -20.51
CA GLY A 191 24.39 40.68 -20.95
C GLY A 191 25.45 41.63 -20.41
N LEU A 192 25.76 41.52 -19.11
CA LEU A 192 26.79 42.32 -18.44
C LEU A 192 28.19 42.01 -18.99
N VAL A 193 28.53 40.71 -19.17
CA VAL A 193 29.81 40.27 -19.76
C VAL A 193 29.97 40.79 -21.19
N SER A 194 28.92 40.69 -22.01
CA SER A 194 28.93 41.20 -23.39
C SER A 194 29.11 42.71 -23.45
N GLN A 195 28.44 43.47 -22.56
CA GLN A 195 28.60 44.91 -22.47
C GLN A 195 30.05 45.28 -22.09
N PHE A 196 30.60 44.66 -21.06
CA PHE A 196 31.97 44.91 -20.62
C PHE A 196 33.01 44.55 -21.71
N LYS A 197 32.82 43.42 -22.40
CA LYS A 197 33.66 43.02 -23.53
C LYS A 197 33.69 44.08 -24.63
N LEU A 198 32.54 44.68 -24.96
CA LEU A 198 32.46 45.76 -25.94
C LEU A 198 33.21 47.01 -25.46
N GLU A 199 33.04 47.42 -24.20
CA GLU A 199 33.77 48.57 -23.63
C GLU A 199 35.29 48.40 -23.67
N VAL A 200 35.78 47.19 -23.37
CA VAL A 200 37.20 46.83 -23.48
C VAL A 200 37.66 46.90 -24.95
N GLN A 201 36.88 46.33 -25.88
CA GLN A 201 37.18 46.35 -27.31
C GLN A 201 37.23 47.78 -27.87
N GLU A 202 36.25 48.63 -27.55
CA GLU A 202 36.23 50.03 -27.97
C GLU A 202 37.40 50.82 -27.39
N THR A 203 37.75 50.58 -26.13
CA THR A 203 38.90 51.21 -25.48
C THR A 203 40.20 50.80 -26.16
N MET A 204 40.40 49.51 -26.45
CA MET A 204 41.55 49.04 -27.21
C MET A 204 41.58 49.60 -28.63
N ALA A 205 40.45 49.57 -29.36
CA ALA A 205 40.35 50.08 -30.74
C ALA A 205 40.73 51.56 -30.86
N ARG A 206 40.39 52.37 -29.84
CA ARG A 206 40.77 53.78 -29.75
C ARG A 206 42.24 54.00 -29.37
N LYS A 207 42.77 53.17 -28.47
CA LYS A 207 44.11 53.34 -27.87
C LYS A 207 45.24 52.75 -28.70
N LEU A 208 45.01 51.61 -29.36
CA LEU A 208 46.01 50.92 -30.17
C LEU A 208 46.58 51.80 -31.31
N PRO A 209 45.79 52.56 -32.09
CA PRO A 209 46.33 53.48 -33.09
C PRO A 209 47.19 54.58 -32.49
N SER A 210 46.81 55.12 -31.33
CA SER A 210 47.57 56.17 -30.62
C SER A 210 48.93 55.66 -30.15
N ILE A 211 48.97 54.44 -29.60
CA ILE A 211 50.22 53.79 -29.18
C ILE A 211 51.15 53.59 -30.39
N ARG A 212 50.62 53.00 -31.47
CA ARG A 212 51.38 52.74 -32.70
C ARG A 212 51.86 54.02 -33.40
N GLY A 213 51.07 55.09 -33.32
CA GLY A 213 51.36 56.41 -33.89
C GLY A 213 52.28 57.29 -33.03
N GLY A 214 52.65 56.87 -31.83
CA GLY A 214 53.56 57.63 -30.97
C GLY A 214 52.89 58.53 -29.93
N GLY A 215 51.55 58.66 -29.96
CA GLY A 215 50.78 59.54 -29.07
C GLY A 215 50.64 59.03 -27.63
N GLU A 216 50.72 57.71 -27.42
CA GLU A 216 50.66 57.08 -26.09
C GLU A 216 51.74 56.01 -25.91
N GLU A 217 52.13 55.77 -24.65
CA GLU A 217 53.06 54.70 -24.30
C GLU A 217 52.39 53.33 -24.31
N GLU A 218 53.17 52.28 -24.58
CA GLU A 218 52.69 50.89 -24.55
C GLU A 218 52.10 50.50 -23.17
N GLY A 219 52.60 51.12 -22.09
CA GLY A 219 52.10 50.94 -20.73
C GLY A 219 50.60 51.25 -20.59
N THR A 220 50.00 52.06 -21.48
CA THR A 220 48.55 52.27 -21.48
C THR A 220 47.78 50.98 -21.73
N LEU A 221 48.24 50.13 -22.65
CA LEU A 221 47.60 48.84 -22.91
C LEU A 221 47.73 47.90 -21.70
N ALA A 222 48.91 47.88 -21.07
CA ALA A 222 49.12 47.12 -19.84
C ALA A 222 48.18 47.57 -18.71
N ASN A 223 47.93 48.88 -18.59
CA ASN A 223 46.99 49.44 -17.61
C ASN A 223 45.53 49.05 -17.91
N ILE A 224 45.13 48.99 -19.19
CA ILE A 224 43.79 48.52 -19.58
C ILE A 224 43.61 47.07 -19.12
N LEU A 225 44.56 46.18 -19.45
CA LEU A 225 44.50 44.77 -19.07
C LEU A 225 44.54 44.58 -17.54
N LYS A 226 45.37 45.35 -16.85
CA LYS A 226 45.40 45.34 -15.38
C LYS A 226 44.07 45.81 -14.79
N SER A 227 43.40 46.78 -15.41
CA SER A 227 42.10 47.27 -14.93
C SER A 227 41.01 46.21 -15.05
N VAL A 228 41.04 45.38 -16.10
CA VAL A 228 40.18 44.18 -16.22
C VAL A 228 40.45 43.21 -15.08
N GLN A 229 41.71 42.85 -14.82
CA GLN A 229 42.09 41.91 -13.76
C GLN A 229 41.73 42.39 -12.34
N SER A 230 41.72 43.71 -12.12
CA SER A 230 41.34 44.31 -10.84
C SER A 230 39.84 44.59 -10.70
N SER A 231 39.07 44.41 -11.77
CA SER A 231 37.62 44.65 -11.77
C SER A 231 36.84 43.42 -11.28
N PRO A 232 35.55 43.58 -10.96
CA PRO A 232 34.66 42.43 -10.74
C PRO A 232 34.51 41.52 -11.97
N PHE A 233 34.92 41.96 -13.16
CA PHE A 233 34.96 41.18 -14.41
C PHE A 233 36.28 40.43 -14.61
N ASN A 234 37.03 40.16 -13.55
CA ASN A 234 38.22 39.32 -13.67
C ASN A 234 37.82 37.86 -13.96
N SER A 235 38.71 37.14 -14.66
CA SER A 235 38.42 35.77 -15.13
C SER A 235 38.12 34.80 -13.99
N ILE A 236 38.69 35.00 -12.79
CA ILE A 236 38.50 34.08 -11.66
C ILE A 236 37.05 34.19 -11.16
N ASP A 237 36.62 35.38 -10.75
CA ASP A 237 35.28 35.59 -10.17
C ASP A 237 34.16 35.26 -11.18
N LEU A 238 34.37 35.60 -12.46
CA LEU A 238 33.40 35.31 -13.52
C LEU A 238 33.22 33.79 -13.73
N ASN A 239 34.32 33.03 -13.73
CA ASN A 239 34.26 31.58 -13.86
C ASN A 239 33.69 30.92 -12.60
N GLU A 240 34.07 31.38 -11.41
CA GLU A 240 33.55 30.88 -10.14
C GLU A 240 32.02 31.05 -10.04
N TRP A 241 31.49 32.21 -10.45
CA TRP A 241 30.05 32.43 -10.50
C TRP A 241 29.36 31.51 -11.52
N MET A 242 29.96 31.33 -12.70
CA MET A 242 29.42 30.44 -13.72
C MET A 242 29.41 28.98 -13.24
N ASP A 243 30.49 28.51 -12.60
CA ASP A 243 30.60 27.18 -12.00
C ASP A 243 29.53 26.96 -10.92
N CYS A 244 29.28 27.98 -10.08
CA CYS A 244 28.21 27.95 -9.08
C CYS A 244 26.82 27.76 -9.72
N LYS A 245 26.51 28.47 -10.82
CA LYS A 245 25.20 28.37 -11.48
C LYS A 245 25.03 27.07 -12.27
N GLU A 246 26.10 26.55 -12.85
CA GLU A 246 26.10 25.21 -13.44
C GLU A 246 25.86 24.14 -12.37
N THR A 247 26.49 24.28 -11.21
CA THR A 247 26.29 23.38 -10.05
C THR A 247 24.86 23.46 -9.51
N GLU A 248 24.31 24.67 -9.34
CA GLU A 248 22.91 24.87 -8.95
C GLU A 248 21.95 24.18 -9.93
N SER A 249 22.19 24.32 -11.24
CA SER A 249 21.39 23.67 -12.28
C SER A 249 21.44 22.13 -12.16
N LYS A 250 22.62 21.56 -11.93
CA LYS A 250 22.81 20.10 -11.74
C LYS A 250 22.12 19.59 -10.49
N ILE A 251 22.24 20.31 -9.37
CA ILE A 251 21.58 19.95 -8.11
C ILE A 251 20.07 19.96 -8.30
N ILE A 252 19.49 21.03 -8.86
CA ILE A 252 18.05 21.13 -9.09
C ILE A 252 17.57 20.03 -10.05
N SER A 253 18.33 19.70 -11.09
CA SER A 253 18.00 18.58 -11.98
C SER A 253 17.89 17.28 -11.18
N SER A 254 18.90 16.94 -10.38
CA SER A 254 18.89 15.75 -9.52
C SER A 254 17.72 15.72 -8.54
N LEU A 255 17.38 16.86 -7.94
CA LEU A 255 16.24 16.96 -7.02
C LEU A 255 14.90 16.75 -7.74
N VAL A 256 14.75 17.28 -8.95
CA VAL A 256 13.52 17.15 -9.75
C VAL A 256 13.38 15.77 -10.38
N ASP A 257 14.48 15.12 -10.77
CA ASP A 257 14.48 13.74 -11.26
C ASP A 257 13.97 12.76 -10.19
N ASN A 258 14.15 13.09 -8.90
CA ASN A 258 13.56 12.34 -7.80
C ASN A 258 12.03 12.49 -7.67
N MET A 259 11.43 13.44 -8.40
CA MET A 259 10.03 13.88 -8.34
C MET A 259 9.27 13.71 -9.68
N LEU A 260 9.75 12.87 -10.61
CA LEU A 260 9.26 12.74 -12.00
C LEU A 260 7.74 12.48 -12.19
N HIS A 261 7.02 12.01 -11.17
CA HIS A 261 5.58 11.76 -11.25
C HIS A 261 4.70 12.95 -10.84
N MET A 262 5.31 14.10 -10.53
CA MET A 262 4.62 15.31 -10.06
C MET A 262 4.56 16.37 -11.16
N THR A 263 3.50 17.18 -11.15
CA THR A 263 3.33 18.22 -12.15
C THR A 263 4.28 19.37 -11.85
N LEU A 264 5.25 19.60 -12.75
CA LEU A 264 6.13 20.76 -12.67
C LEU A 264 5.42 22.01 -13.22
N VAL A 265 5.53 23.11 -12.48
CA VAL A 265 4.92 24.39 -12.81
C VAL A 265 5.98 25.46 -12.96
N THR A 266 6.08 26.03 -14.17
CA THR A 266 7.18 26.91 -14.58
C THR A 266 6.95 28.40 -14.29
N SER A 267 5.72 28.80 -13.94
CA SER A 267 5.38 30.20 -13.69
C SER A 267 4.33 30.37 -12.59
N ARG A 268 4.34 31.55 -11.94
CA ARG A 268 3.38 31.89 -10.88
C ARG A 268 1.93 31.85 -11.36
N SER A 269 1.66 32.28 -12.59
CA SER A 269 0.31 32.24 -13.18
C SER A 269 -0.17 30.81 -13.42
N SER A 270 0.72 29.92 -13.87
CA SER A 270 0.40 28.51 -14.04
C SER A 270 0.12 27.86 -12.68
N LEU A 271 0.89 28.21 -11.64
CA LEU A 271 0.67 27.69 -10.30
C LEU A 271 -0.68 28.12 -9.74
N GLN A 272 -1.06 29.39 -9.90
CA GLN A 272 -2.37 29.87 -9.50
C GLN A 272 -3.49 29.14 -10.24
N ARG A 273 -3.32 28.86 -11.54
CA ARG A 273 -4.31 28.09 -12.32
C ARG A 273 -4.48 26.67 -11.80
N GLU A 274 -3.37 25.99 -11.49
CA GLU A 274 -3.38 24.62 -10.95
C GLU A 274 -3.96 24.54 -9.53
N ILE A 275 -3.71 25.56 -8.69
CA ILE A 275 -4.27 25.63 -7.33
C ILE A 275 -5.80 25.82 -7.34
N HIS A 276 -6.33 26.60 -8.30
CA HIS A 276 -7.75 26.92 -8.40
C HIS A 276 -8.51 26.02 -9.38
N SER A 277 -7.90 24.91 -9.85
CA SER A 277 -8.62 23.98 -10.70
C SER A 277 -9.67 23.23 -9.86
N GLY A 278 -10.92 23.25 -10.29
CA GLY A 278 -12.04 22.71 -9.49
C GLY A 278 -12.11 21.18 -9.38
N ASP A 279 -11.06 20.48 -9.82
CA ASP A 279 -10.96 19.02 -9.84
C ASP A 279 -10.16 18.42 -8.68
N ALA A 280 -9.44 19.24 -7.90
CA ALA A 280 -8.72 18.83 -6.70
C ALA A 280 -9.15 19.65 -5.47
N THR A 281 -9.51 18.96 -4.38
CA THR A 281 -9.83 19.58 -3.09
C THR A 281 -8.57 20.06 -2.38
N HIS A 282 -7.50 19.26 -2.45
CA HIS A 282 -6.21 19.59 -1.83
C HIS A 282 -5.11 19.68 -2.89
N THR A 283 -4.27 20.71 -2.77
CA THR A 283 -3.05 20.84 -3.58
C THR A 283 -1.85 20.98 -2.65
N VAL A 284 -0.91 20.05 -2.76
CA VAL A 284 0.36 20.07 -2.04
C VAL A 284 1.45 20.49 -3.03
N SER A 285 2.12 21.61 -2.75
CA SER A 285 3.14 22.15 -3.64
C SER A 285 4.50 22.15 -2.97
N PHE A 286 5.47 21.45 -3.55
CA PHE A 286 6.88 21.59 -3.23
C PHE A 286 7.44 22.82 -3.96
N VAL A 287 7.94 23.79 -3.20
CA VAL A 287 8.34 25.09 -3.70
C VAL A 287 9.81 25.34 -3.38
N PHE A 288 10.64 25.49 -4.42
CA PHE A 288 11.98 26.02 -4.27
C PHE A 288 11.92 27.53 -4.01
N THR A 289 12.45 27.97 -2.87
CA THR A 289 12.33 29.35 -2.41
C THR A 289 13.53 30.21 -2.74
N SER A 290 14.70 29.57 -2.89
CA SER A 290 15.96 30.29 -3.10
C SER A 290 16.35 30.51 -4.57
N LEU A 291 15.60 30.01 -5.55
CA LEU A 291 15.98 30.15 -6.97
C LEU A 291 15.80 31.56 -7.54
N GLU A 292 14.90 32.36 -6.95
CA GLU A 292 14.61 33.74 -7.39
C GLU A 292 15.23 34.80 -6.47
N THR A 293 16.13 34.41 -5.57
CA THR A 293 16.83 35.37 -4.70
C THR A 293 17.70 36.31 -5.55
N PRO A 294 17.80 37.59 -5.15
CA PRO A 294 18.75 38.52 -5.76
C PRO A 294 20.18 37.97 -5.69
N GLU A 295 20.96 38.19 -6.75
CA GLU A 295 22.36 37.79 -6.83
C GLU A 295 23.25 39.01 -6.58
N PRO A 296 23.93 39.12 -5.42
CA PRO A 296 24.74 40.28 -5.09
C PRO A 296 25.87 40.53 -6.09
N TYR A 297 26.46 39.45 -6.63
CA TYR A 297 27.51 39.55 -7.64
C TYR A 297 27.02 40.18 -8.95
N LEU A 298 25.80 39.88 -9.41
CA LEU A 298 25.23 40.54 -10.60
C LEU A 298 24.99 42.03 -10.37
N SER A 299 24.58 42.40 -9.16
CA SER A 299 24.45 43.81 -8.77
C SER A 299 25.82 44.52 -8.77
N ALA A 300 26.88 43.87 -8.30
CA ALA A 300 28.24 44.41 -8.32
C ALA A 300 28.74 44.64 -9.76
N LEU A 301 28.46 43.70 -10.67
CA LEU A 301 28.78 43.83 -12.10
C LEU A 301 28.01 44.99 -12.75
N SER A 302 26.70 45.12 -12.48
CA SER A 302 25.88 46.22 -13.01
C SER A 302 26.38 47.57 -12.51
N ASN A 303 26.60 47.71 -11.19
CA ASN A 303 27.09 48.96 -10.59
C ASN A 303 28.44 49.40 -11.17
N TYR A 304 29.32 48.43 -11.49
CA TYR A 304 30.60 48.73 -12.13
C TYR A 304 30.44 49.33 -13.54
N LEU A 305 29.43 48.88 -14.30
CA LEU A 305 29.12 49.40 -15.63
C LEU A 305 28.34 50.72 -15.60
N ASP A 306 27.52 50.95 -14.58
CA ASP A 306 26.64 52.12 -14.48
C ASP A 306 27.33 53.41 -13.95
N GLU A 307 28.45 53.31 -13.21
CA GLU A 307 29.03 54.48 -12.52
C GLU A 307 29.98 55.36 -13.38
N VAL A 308 29.63 56.65 -13.44
CA VAL A 308 30.37 57.79 -14.03
C VAL A 308 31.68 58.14 -13.29
N ASN A 309 31.94 57.55 -12.12
CA ASN A 309 33.21 57.68 -11.42
C ASN A 309 33.63 56.30 -10.92
N LYS A 310 34.54 55.63 -11.65
CA LYS A 310 35.26 54.46 -11.13
C LYS A 310 35.82 54.84 -9.77
N PRO A 311 35.32 54.30 -8.64
CA PRO A 311 35.97 54.55 -7.37
C PRO A 311 37.39 54.02 -7.46
N ASP A 312 38.34 54.68 -6.80
CA ASP A 312 39.64 54.08 -6.51
C ASP A 312 39.40 52.80 -5.72
N TYR A 313 39.28 51.68 -6.43
CA TYR A 313 39.34 50.32 -5.91
C TYR A 313 38.37 50.02 -4.73
N VAL A 314 37.22 49.42 -5.04
CA VAL A 314 36.48 48.61 -4.06
C VAL A 314 36.78 47.14 -4.36
N PRO A 315 37.63 46.46 -3.56
CA PRO A 315 37.82 45.02 -3.72
C PRO A 315 36.50 44.33 -3.41
N CYS A 316 35.89 43.78 -4.46
CA CYS A 316 34.78 42.86 -4.34
C CYS A 316 35.34 41.53 -3.79
N LYS A 317 35.60 41.45 -2.48
CA LYS A 317 35.69 40.13 -1.80
C LYS A 317 34.26 39.62 -1.62
N TYR A 318 33.55 39.40 -2.71
CA TYR A 318 32.32 38.63 -2.66
C TYR A 318 32.73 37.17 -2.80
N ASP A 319 32.56 36.43 -1.72
CA ASP A 319 32.75 35.00 -1.69
C ASP A 319 31.50 34.39 -2.36
N VAL A 320 31.59 34.21 -3.68
CA VAL A 320 30.47 33.76 -4.51
C VAL A 320 29.95 32.40 -4.04
N GLU A 321 30.85 31.56 -3.49
CA GLU A 321 30.57 30.28 -2.88
C GLU A 321 29.83 30.38 -1.53
N LYS A 322 30.28 31.20 -0.57
CA LYS A 322 29.71 31.19 0.80
C LYS A 322 28.25 31.60 0.93
N GLU A 323 27.67 32.26 -0.07
CA GLU A 323 26.30 32.77 0.01
C GLU A 323 25.24 31.85 -0.64
N GLN A 324 25.63 30.79 -1.35
CA GLN A 324 24.64 29.92 -2.00
C GLN A 324 24.02 28.94 -1.00
N TRP A 325 22.70 28.79 -1.09
CA TRP A 325 21.91 27.96 -0.17
C TRP A 325 22.29 26.46 -0.21
N PHE A 326 22.81 25.98 -1.34
CA PHE A 326 23.09 24.56 -1.57
C PHE A 326 24.49 24.10 -1.15
N PHE A 327 25.37 25.01 -0.71
CA PHE A 327 26.65 24.63 -0.10
C PHE A 327 26.55 24.38 1.42
N SER A 328 25.40 24.68 2.02
CA SER A 328 25.12 24.35 3.41
C SER A 328 24.58 22.92 3.50
N ASP A 329 25.36 22.01 4.07
CA ASP A 329 24.93 20.62 4.34
C ASP A 329 23.61 20.60 5.15
N GLU A 330 23.45 21.50 6.13
CA GLU A 330 22.26 21.59 6.96
C GLU A 330 21.00 21.96 6.14
N GLU A 331 21.11 22.93 5.23
CA GLU A 331 19.99 23.34 4.40
C GLU A 331 19.66 22.29 3.34
N MET A 332 20.68 21.65 2.76
CA MET A 332 20.51 20.57 1.80
C MET A 332 19.86 19.33 2.42
N ASP A 333 20.24 18.95 3.64
CA ASP A 333 19.62 17.85 4.39
C ASP A 333 18.12 18.12 4.62
N LYS A 334 17.77 19.35 5.02
CA LYS A 334 16.36 19.77 5.17
C LYS A 334 15.60 19.69 3.84
N VAL A 335 16.19 20.14 2.74
CA VAL A 335 15.57 20.08 1.40
C VAL A 335 15.34 18.63 0.97
N GLN A 336 16.35 17.76 1.08
CA GLN A 336 16.23 16.34 0.75
C GLN A 336 15.18 15.64 1.62
N GLN A 337 15.16 15.95 2.92
CA GLN A 337 14.15 15.43 3.82
C GLN A 337 12.73 15.84 3.40
N LYS A 338 12.51 17.11 3.06
CA LYS A 338 11.21 17.59 2.57
C LYS A 338 10.80 16.91 1.26
N ILE A 339 11.75 16.70 0.34
CA ILE A 339 11.49 15.97 -0.92
C ILE A 339 11.04 14.55 -0.62
N LYS A 340 11.72 13.87 0.32
CA LYS A 340 11.34 12.52 0.74
C LYS A 340 9.93 12.48 1.32
N LEU A 341 9.61 13.37 2.26
CA LEU A 341 8.28 13.44 2.87
C LEU A 341 7.19 13.76 1.84
N PHE A 342 7.48 14.68 0.91
CA PHE A 342 6.57 15.06 -0.18
C PHE A 342 6.32 13.88 -1.14
N LYS A 343 7.38 13.16 -1.52
CA LYS A 343 7.31 11.97 -2.37
C LYS A 343 6.53 10.83 -1.71
N ASP A 344 6.85 10.52 -0.46
CA ASP A 344 6.18 9.48 0.31
C ASP A 344 4.67 9.76 0.42
N LEU A 345 4.27 11.02 0.63
CA LEU A 345 2.87 11.43 0.65
C LEU A 345 2.21 11.30 -0.74
N ALA A 346 2.91 11.70 -1.81
CA ALA A 346 2.40 11.60 -3.18
C ALA A 346 2.19 10.15 -3.61
N GLU A 347 3.12 9.26 -3.29
CA GLU A 347 3.02 7.83 -3.59
C GLU A 347 1.88 7.16 -2.80
N ALA A 348 1.73 7.52 -1.52
CA ALA A 348 0.66 7.00 -0.68
C ALA A 348 -0.76 7.40 -1.16
N ASN A 349 -0.86 8.48 -1.94
CA ASN A 349 -2.13 9.02 -2.45
C ASN A 349 -2.23 9.02 -3.98
N ARG A 350 -1.42 8.20 -4.69
CA ARG A 350 -1.37 8.20 -6.17
C ARG A 350 -2.72 7.97 -6.84
N GLU A 351 -3.60 7.18 -6.24
CA GLU A 351 -4.93 6.87 -6.79
C GLU A 351 -5.99 7.91 -6.41
N ASN A 352 -5.69 8.81 -5.47
CA ASN A 352 -6.64 9.80 -4.99
C ASN A 352 -6.66 11.03 -5.90
N ARG A 353 -7.69 11.13 -6.74
CA ARG A 353 -7.87 12.23 -7.70
C ARG A 353 -8.21 13.57 -7.03
N SER A 354 -8.60 13.59 -5.76
CA SER A 354 -8.89 14.84 -5.04
C SER A 354 -7.63 15.57 -4.55
N ILE A 355 -6.45 14.97 -4.69
CA ILE A 355 -5.18 15.54 -4.25
C ILE A 355 -4.28 15.77 -5.45
N ARG A 356 -3.71 16.97 -5.56
CA ARG A 356 -2.71 17.33 -6.57
C ARG A 356 -1.35 17.60 -5.94
N PHE A 357 -0.31 17.08 -6.58
CA PHE A 357 1.08 17.31 -6.18
C PHE A 357 1.79 18.14 -7.25
N LEU A 358 2.31 19.30 -6.85
CA LEU A 358 2.95 20.27 -7.73
C LEU A 358 4.39 20.55 -7.31
N THR A 359 5.27 20.78 -8.27
CA THR A 359 6.62 21.31 -8.02
C THR A 359 6.74 22.67 -8.66
N ALA A 360 7.22 23.68 -7.93
CA ALA A 360 7.33 25.05 -8.41
C ALA A 360 8.55 25.77 -7.83
N ALA A 361 8.82 26.97 -8.33
CA ALA A 361 9.78 27.89 -7.73
C ALA A 361 9.12 29.25 -7.48
N LEU A 362 9.18 29.72 -6.23
CA LEU A 362 8.64 31.01 -5.80
C LEU A 362 9.54 31.60 -4.74
N ARG A 363 9.95 32.86 -4.90
CA ARG A 363 10.72 33.57 -3.89
C ARG A 363 10.08 33.53 -2.50
N ASP A 364 10.89 33.24 -1.49
CA ASP A 364 10.60 33.43 -0.06
C ASP A 364 11.91 33.83 0.63
N ASP A 365 11.96 35.06 1.16
CA ASP A 365 13.19 35.62 1.73
C ASP A 365 13.43 35.15 3.18
N GLU A 366 12.38 34.64 3.84
CA GLU A 366 12.47 34.15 5.22
C GLU A 366 12.91 32.68 5.27
N LYS A 367 12.39 31.86 4.34
CA LYS A 367 12.64 30.41 4.30
C LYS A 367 13.57 30.04 3.15
N LYS A 368 14.83 29.72 3.47
CA LYS A 368 15.83 29.29 2.48
C LYS A 368 15.61 27.84 2.01
N GLY A 369 16.14 27.53 0.83
CA GLY A 369 16.09 26.21 0.19
C GLY A 369 14.74 25.90 -0.45
N ALA A 370 13.91 25.14 0.25
CA ALA A 370 12.60 24.72 -0.22
C ALA A 370 11.59 24.51 0.92
N ILE A 371 10.31 24.62 0.59
CA ILE A 371 9.18 24.46 1.49
C ILE A 371 8.08 23.64 0.83
N VAL A 372 7.20 23.05 1.64
CA VAL A 372 5.97 22.43 1.14
C VAL A 372 4.79 23.30 1.57
N ARG A 373 3.97 23.72 0.61
CA ARG A 373 2.75 24.51 0.86
C ARG A 373 1.52 23.65 0.65
N LEU A 374 0.51 23.83 1.51
CA LEU A 374 -0.78 23.16 1.42
C LEU A 374 -1.86 24.19 1.09
N TYR A 375 -2.61 23.89 0.03
CA TYR A 375 -3.80 24.61 -0.37
C TYR A 375 -5.03 23.70 -0.27
N THR A 376 -6.15 24.24 0.18
CA THR A 376 -7.45 23.55 0.22
C THR A 376 -8.48 24.43 -0.45
N ASP A 377 -9.23 23.88 -1.41
CA ASP A 377 -10.22 24.60 -2.22
C ASP A 377 -9.69 25.90 -2.84
N GLY A 378 -8.41 25.90 -3.22
CA GLY A 378 -7.71 27.06 -3.80
C GLY A 378 -7.12 28.06 -2.79
N PHE A 379 -7.38 27.92 -1.49
CA PHE A 379 -6.88 28.82 -0.44
C PHE A 379 -5.63 28.27 0.23
N SER A 380 -4.65 29.14 0.54
CA SER A 380 -3.47 28.72 1.33
C SER A 380 -3.89 28.39 2.76
N VAL A 381 -3.57 27.18 3.21
CA VAL A 381 -3.88 26.70 4.57
C VAL A 381 -2.61 26.62 5.42
N ASN A 382 -1.48 26.21 4.82
CA ASN A 382 -0.22 26.11 5.53
C ASN A 382 0.97 26.37 4.58
N ASP A 383 1.75 27.40 4.88
CA ASP A 383 2.90 27.82 4.06
C ASP A 383 4.20 27.07 4.39
N ASN A 384 4.20 26.15 5.35
CA ASN A 384 5.31 25.23 5.64
C ASN A 384 4.75 23.92 6.19
N PHE A 385 3.88 23.29 5.40
CA PHE A 385 3.30 22.00 5.69
C PHE A 385 4.40 20.94 5.80
N GLU A 386 4.35 20.11 6.83
CA GLU A 386 5.29 19.00 7.01
C GLU A 386 4.50 17.70 6.94
N PRO A 387 4.53 16.98 5.81
CA PRO A 387 3.86 15.69 5.69
C PRO A 387 4.35 14.70 6.75
N PRO A 388 3.46 13.88 7.33
CA PRO A 388 3.89 12.90 8.33
C PRO A 388 4.76 11.83 7.68
N SER A 389 5.87 11.49 8.34
CA SER A 389 6.67 10.32 7.96
C SER A 389 5.94 9.02 8.33
N LYS A 390 6.51 7.87 7.97
CA LYS A 390 5.97 6.58 8.42
C LYS A 390 5.92 6.50 9.95
N PRO A 391 4.81 6.03 10.55
CA PRO A 391 4.77 5.73 11.98
C PRO A 391 5.58 4.48 12.29
N THR A 392 5.80 4.22 13.58
CA THR A 392 6.39 2.95 14.04
C THR A 392 5.28 2.10 14.65
N MET A 393 5.27 0.81 14.34
CA MET A 393 4.28 -0.13 14.84
C MET A 393 5.01 -1.38 15.33
N ILE A 394 4.70 -1.80 16.56
CA ILE A 394 5.19 -3.06 17.14
C ILE A 394 4.02 -3.91 17.62
N THR A 395 4.16 -5.23 17.55
CA THR A 395 3.16 -6.17 18.06
C THR A 395 3.42 -6.41 19.54
N CYS A 396 2.40 -6.24 20.37
CA CYS A 396 2.51 -6.36 21.82
C CYS A 396 1.89 -7.67 22.33
N ASP A 397 0.61 -7.90 22.01
CA ASP A 397 -0.15 -9.04 22.51
C ASP A 397 -0.98 -9.67 21.39
N ILE A 398 -1.17 -10.98 21.46
CA ILE A 398 -1.89 -11.77 20.45
C ILE A 398 -2.85 -12.68 21.20
N THR A 399 -4.14 -12.55 20.91
CA THR A 399 -5.20 -13.42 21.45
C THR A 399 -5.78 -14.29 20.33
N HIS A 400 -6.82 -15.04 20.67
CA HIS A 400 -7.53 -15.88 19.71
C HIS A 400 -8.39 -15.12 18.69
N ASN A 401 -8.75 -13.88 19.00
CA ASN A 401 -9.64 -13.07 18.16
C ASN A 401 -9.18 -11.61 18.03
N SER A 402 -8.00 -11.28 18.53
CA SER A 402 -7.45 -9.94 18.47
C SER A 402 -5.92 -9.90 18.48
N VAL A 403 -5.36 -8.82 17.95
CA VAL A 403 -3.94 -8.48 18.04
C VAL A 403 -3.82 -7.07 18.55
N THR A 404 -3.00 -6.86 19.59
CA THR A 404 -2.69 -5.54 20.14
C THR A 404 -1.38 -5.04 19.57
N LEU A 405 -1.43 -3.85 18.98
CA LEU A 405 -0.32 -3.16 18.33
C LEU A 405 -0.02 -1.88 19.12
N ASN A 406 1.25 -1.57 19.37
CA ASN A 406 1.63 -0.27 19.88
C ASN A 406 2.10 0.61 18.71
N ILE A 407 1.40 1.72 18.51
CA ILE A 407 1.67 2.69 17.46
C ILE A 407 2.38 3.89 18.07
N SER A 408 3.64 4.07 17.69
CA SER A 408 4.39 5.27 18.05
C SER A 408 4.26 6.33 16.94
N PRO A 409 4.09 7.61 17.32
CA PRO A 409 3.96 8.69 16.36
C PRO A 409 5.15 8.79 15.39
N PRO A 410 4.95 9.36 14.19
CA PRO A 410 6.03 9.53 13.23
C PRO A 410 7.05 10.54 13.75
N ARG A 411 8.31 10.36 13.33
CA ARG A 411 9.42 11.25 13.71
C ARG A 411 9.26 12.66 13.13
N PHE A 412 8.66 12.77 11.95
CA PHE A 412 8.48 14.04 11.22
C PHE A 412 7.00 14.25 10.88
N GLY A 413 6.60 15.52 10.79
CA GLY A 413 5.21 15.91 10.46
C GLY A 413 4.16 15.54 11.51
N LEU A 414 4.54 15.41 12.79
CA LEU A 414 3.61 15.04 13.87
C LEU A 414 2.43 16.01 14.00
N THR A 415 2.67 17.30 13.81
CA THR A 415 1.63 18.35 13.91
C THR A 415 0.58 18.26 12.81
N ALA A 416 0.86 17.55 11.72
CA ALA A 416 -0.09 17.30 10.64
C ALA A 416 -0.94 16.04 10.86
N VAL A 417 -0.59 15.19 11.83
CA VAL A 417 -1.30 13.94 12.10
C VAL A 417 -2.61 14.22 12.83
N ILE A 418 -3.70 13.70 12.28
CA ILE A 418 -5.03 13.71 12.91
C ILE A 418 -5.28 12.40 13.64
N ASN A 419 -5.15 11.28 12.91
CA ASN A 419 -5.41 9.91 13.37
C ASN A 419 -4.40 8.94 12.74
N TYR A 420 -4.49 7.66 13.09
CA TYR A 420 -3.76 6.56 12.44
C TYR A 420 -4.75 5.56 11.85
N ALA A 421 -4.46 5.06 10.65
CA ALA A 421 -5.23 3.99 10.00
C ALA A 421 -4.44 2.68 10.10
N VAL A 422 -5.06 1.67 10.72
CA VAL A 422 -4.51 0.31 10.78
C VAL A 422 -5.10 -0.50 9.64
N GLU A 423 -4.23 -1.05 8.81
CA GLU A 423 -4.57 -1.89 7.66
C GLU A 423 -4.16 -3.33 7.95
N VAL A 424 -5.05 -4.27 7.58
CA VAL A 424 -4.88 -5.70 7.80
C VAL A 424 -4.90 -6.41 6.45
N CYS A 425 -4.02 -7.40 6.29
CA CYS A 425 -3.95 -8.26 5.13
C CYS A 425 -4.01 -9.72 5.60
N VAL A 426 -4.95 -10.49 5.04
CA VAL A 426 -4.97 -11.95 5.20
C VAL A 426 -3.93 -12.54 4.25
N HIS A 427 -3.12 -13.49 4.71
CA HIS A 427 -1.96 -14.00 3.96
C HIS A 427 -2.27 -14.41 2.50
N ILE A 428 -3.48 -14.86 2.23
CA ILE A 428 -3.87 -15.50 0.98
C ILE A 428 -4.11 -14.48 -0.16
N ASP A 429 -4.49 -13.23 0.15
CA ASP A 429 -5.01 -12.31 -0.87
C ASP A 429 -4.07 -11.13 -1.21
N ASP A 430 -3.04 -10.85 -0.39
CA ASP A 430 -2.14 -9.66 -0.49
C ASP A 430 -2.88 -8.29 -0.61
N VAL A 431 -4.21 -8.28 -0.37
CA VAL A 431 -5.05 -7.09 -0.35
C VAL A 431 -5.05 -6.50 1.05
N TRP A 432 -4.62 -5.25 1.16
CA TRP A 432 -4.66 -4.47 2.39
C TRP A 432 -6.00 -3.79 2.55
N LEU A 433 -6.70 -4.08 3.64
CA LEU A 433 -7.97 -3.45 3.98
C LEU A 433 -7.79 -2.58 5.23
N GLN A 434 -8.27 -1.34 5.18
CA GLN A 434 -8.36 -0.51 6.38
C GLN A 434 -9.36 -1.15 7.35
N HIS A 435 -8.88 -1.56 8.52
CA HIS A 435 -9.70 -2.22 9.54
C HIS A 435 -10.26 -1.22 10.53
N MET A 436 -9.45 -0.24 10.96
CA MET A 436 -9.86 0.76 11.94
C MET A 436 -9.02 2.04 11.88
N GLU A 437 -9.57 3.10 12.47
CA GLU A 437 -8.85 4.32 12.82
C GLU A 437 -8.62 4.40 14.33
N CYS A 438 -7.49 4.94 14.74
CA CYS A 438 -7.08 5.00 16.14
C CYS A 438 -6.17 6.19 16.45
N GLN A 439 -5.95 6.43 17.74
CA GLN A 439 -4.91 7.32 18.24
C GLN A 439 -3.59 6.54 18.41
N ALA A 440 -2.49 7.27 18.65
CA ALA A 440 -1.23 6.64 19.02
C ALA A 440 -1.34 5.92 20.38
N GLY A 441 -0.46 4.94 20.60
CA GLY A 441 -0.46 4.08 21.79
C GLY A 441 -0.89 2.65 21.47
N ASP A 442 -1.39 1.94 22.50
CA ASP A 442 -1.85 0.56 22.38
C ASP A 442 -3.23 0.49 21.72
N VAL A 443 -3.31 -0.25 20.62
CA VAL A 443 -4.50 -0.39 19.79
C VAL A 443 -4.78 -1.87 19.55
N THR A 444 -5.96 -2.32 19.93
CA THR A 444 -6.37 -3.72 19.76
C THR A 444 -7.25 -3.88 18.52
N VAL A 445 -6.72 -4.56 17.51
CA VAL A 445 -7.45 -5.02 16.33
C VAL A 445 -8.24 -6.27 16.72
N SER A 446 -9.55 -6.14 16.85
CA SER A 446 -10.45 -7.23 17.28
C SER A 446 -11.32 -7.77 16.13
N GLY A 447 -11.95 -8.93 16.35
CA GLY A 447 -12.82 -9.59 15.36
C GLY A 447 -12.07 -10.46 14.36
N LEU A 448 -10.81 -10.78 14.63
CA LEU A 448 -10.00 -11.69 13.82
C LEU A 448 -10.45 -13.14 14.03
N LYS A 449 -10.32 -13.99 13.01
CA LYS A 449 -10.59 -15.43 13.17
C LYS A 449 -9.44 -16.08 13.93
N SER A 450 -9.77 -17.06 14.77
CA SER A 450 -8.79 -17.88 15.48
C SER A 450 -8.03 -18.79 14.54
N ASP A 451 -6.75 -19.01 14.82
CA ASP A 451 -5.84 -19.88 14.05
C ASP A 451 -5.61 -19.42 12.59
N GLU A 452 -5.83 -18.13 12.28
CA GLU A 452 -5.63 -17.53 10.95
C GLU A 452 -4.44 -16.55 10.98
N GLU A 453 -3.76 -16.41 9.84
CA GLU A 453 -2.53 -15.62 9.71
C GLU A 453 -2.79 -14.26 9.04
N TYR A 454 -2.30 -13.22 9.69
CA TYR A 454 -2.48 -11.83 9.29
C TYR A 454 -1.14 -11.09 9.21
N ARG A 455 -1.09 -10.07 8.35
CA ARG A 455 -0.08 -9.01 8.41
C ARG A 455 -0.77 -7.69 8.72
N PHE A 456 -0.09 -6.84 9.47
CA PHE A 456 -0.57 -5.54 9.87
C PHE A 456 0.39 -4.46 9.36
N ARG A 457 -0.16 -3.31 9.01
CA ARG A 457 0.63 -2.08 8.81
C ARG A 457 -0.21 -0.90 9.26
N CYS A 458 0.45 0.22 9.50
CA CYS A 458 -0.16 1.43 10.00
C CYS A 458 0.28 2.62 9.15
N ARG A 459 -0.65 3.54 8.90
CA ARG A 459 -0.42 4.81 8.20
C ARG A 459 -0.86 5.95 9.10
N ALA A 460 -0.07 7.02 9.14
CA ALA A 460 -0.53 8.27 9.73
C ALA A 460 -1.53 8.95 8.79
N MET A 461 -2.62 9.50 9.30
CA MET A 461 -3.61 10.25 8.54
C MET A 461 -3.44 11.74 8.79
N CYS A 462 -3.41 12.55 7.74
CA CYS A 462 -3.42 14.01 7.84
C CYS A 462 -4.65 14.61 7.15
N THR A 463 -4.81 15.93 7.23
CA THR A 463 -5.92 16.65 6.57
C THR A 463 -6.00 16.41 5.07
N VAL A 464 -4.86 16.10 4.44
CA VAL A 464 -4.75 15.88 2.99
C VAL A 464 -5.13 14.44 2.61
N GLY A 465 -4.71 13.45 3.39
CA GLY A 465 -4.85 12.04 3.05
C GLY A 465 -3.99 11.11 3.91
N LEU A 466 -3.67 9.93 3.38
CA LEU A 466 -2.86 8.94 4.08
C LEU A 466 -1.37 9.20 3.86
N GLY A 467 -0.58 9.18 4.92
CA GLY A 467 0.87 9.13 4.85
C GLY A 467 1.40 7.75 4.39
N PRO A 468 2.73 7.61 4.28
CA PRO A 468 3.35 6.34 3.94
C PRO A 468 3.06 5.27 5.00
N ALA A 469 2.88 4.03 4.55
CA ALA A 469 2.73 2.90 5.45
C ALA A 469 4.04 2.60 6.18
N CYS A 470 3.93 2.19 7.45
CA CYS A 470 5.04 1.55 8.13
C CYS A 470 5.36 0.18 7.48
N GLY A 471 6.52 -0.38 7.81
CA GLY A 471 6.86 -1.73 7.36
C GLY A 471 5.80 -2.71 7.84
N ALA A 472 5.33 -3.58 6.94
CA ALA A 472 4.39 -4.63 7.31
C ALA A 472 4.98 -5.48 8.45
N SER A 473 4.15 -5.84 9.43
CA SER A 473 4.54 -6.78 10.47
C SER A 473 5.01 -8.09 9.86
N ALA A 474 5.75 -8.87 10.63
CA ALA A 474 5.87 -10.29 10.37
C ALA A 474 4.48 -10.95 10.32
N LEU A 475 4.41 -12.15 9.76
CA LEU A 475 3.20 -12.95 9.76
C LEU A 475 2.80 -13.26 11.21
N ILE A 476 1.59 -12.86 11.61
CA ILE A 476 1.07 -13.04 12.97
C ILE A 476 -0.11 -14.00 12.91
N LYS A 477 0.01 -15.12 13.61
CA LYS A 477 -1.05 -16.12 13.74
C LYS A 477 -1.83 -15.89 15.02
N THR A 478 -3.15 -15.75 14.93
CA THR A 478 -4.02 -15.65 16.12
C THR A 478 -4.04 -16.96 16.90
N LEU A 479 -4.21 -16.85 18.23
CA LEU A 479 -4.19 -18.02 19.10
C LEU A 479 -5.45 -18.89 18.95
N SER A 480 -5.42 -20.08 19.53
CA SER A 480 -6.64 -20.85 19.78
C SER A 480 -7.44 -20.21 20.93
N PRO A 481 -8.78 -20.29 20.93
CA PRO A 481 -9.62 -19.73 22.00
C PRO A 481 -9.19 -20.19 23.40
N PRO A 482 -9.09 -19.29 24.40
CA PRO A 482 -8.72 -19.67 25.76
C PRO A 482 -9.82 -20.52 26.40
N GLN A 483 -9.48 -21.73 26.86
CA GLN A 483 -10.34 -22.56 27.69
C GLN A 483 -10.33 -22.03 29.13
N GLN A 484 -11.08 -20.97 29.44
CA GLN A 484 -11.59 -20.76 30.80
C GLN A 484 -12.81 -21.66 30.96
N GLU A 485 -12.74 -22.66 31.85
CA GLU A 485 -13.75 -23.72 31.96
C GLU A 485 -15.09 -23.14 32.43
N LEU A 486 -16.01 -22.92 31.49
CA LEU A 486 -17.41 -22.56 31.72
C LEU A 486 -18.05 -23.38 32.85
N ALA A 487 -17.68 -24.66 32.96
CA ALA A 487 -18.09 -25.57 34.02
C ALA A 487 -17.86 -24.99 35.43
N GLU A 488 -16.70 -24.39 35.71
CA GLU A 488 -16.40 -23.79 37.02
C GLU A 488 -17.26 -22.55 37.31
N PHE A 489 -17.50 -21.72 36.29
CA PHE A 489 -18.39 -20.56 36.43
C PHE A 489 -19.82 -21.01 36.75
N ILE A 490 -20.35 -22.02 36.05
CA ILE A 490 -21.69 -22.56 36.30
C ILE A 490 -21.79 -23.20 37.69
N LYS A 491 -20.74 -23.85 38.18
CA LYS A 491 -20.68 -24.41 39.54
C LYS A 491 -20.95 -23.35 40.61
N SER A 492 -20.42 -22.14 40.46
CA SER A 492 -20.62 -21.04 41.44
C SER A 492 -22.08 -20.58 41.58
N SER A 493 -22.93 -20.87 40.58
CA SER A 493 -24.35 -20.46 40.53
C SER A 493 -25.32 -21.64 40.62
N SER A 494 -24.81 -22.83 40.93
CA SER A 494 -25.57 -24.09 41.02
C SER A 494 -25.75 -24.54 42.48
N GLU A 495 -26.83 -25.27 42.76
CA GLU A 495 -27.16 -25.76 44.11
C GLU A 495 -26.51 -27.12 44.38
N LEU A 496 -25.80 -27.31 45.49
CA LEU A 496 -25.19 -28.60 45.85
C LEU A 496 -26.26 -29.62 46.30
N ILE A 497 -26.40 -30.75 45.60
CA ILE A 497 -27.32 -31.85 45.96
C ILE A 497 -26.62 -32.89 46.83
N LYS A 498 -25.42 -33.32 46.43
CA LYS A 498 -24.66 -34.37 47.10
C LYS A 498 -23.19 -33.98 47.17
N SER A 499 -22.65 -33.92 48.39
CA SER A 499 -21.22 -33.77 48.61
C SER A 499 -20.50 -35.11 48.40
N GLY A 500 -19.33 -35.10 47.76
CA GLY A 500 -18.54 -36.29 47.48
C GLY A 500 -17.49 -36.07 46.40
N SER A 501 -16.88 -37.15 45.93
CA SER A 501 -15.96 -37.19 44.79
C SER A 501 -16.62 -38.00 43.67
N PRO A 502 -17.21 -37.36 42.63
CA PRO A 502 -17.42 -35.93 42.47
C PRO A 502 -18.65 -35.39 43.22
N SER A 503 -18.62 -34.10 43.55
CA SER A 503 -19.77 -33.40 44.15
C SER A 503 -20.83 -33.11 43.08
N VAL A 504 -22.10 -33.35 43.37
CA VAL A 504 -23.18 -33.24 42.38
C VAL A 504 -24.00 -31.98 42.62
N PHE A 505 -24.08 -31.12 41.60
CA PHE A 505 -24.76 -29.84 41.63
C PHE A 505 -26.00 -29.85 40.72
N LYS A 506 -27.10 -29.26 41.18
CA LYS A 506 -28.32 -28.98 40.40
C LYS A 506 -28.15 -27.68 39.64
N LEU A 507 -28.41 -27.71 38.33
CA LEU A 507 -28.40 -26.50 37.53
C LEU A 507 -29.61 -25.61 37.86
N SER A 508 -29.35 -24.32 38.00
CA SER A 508 -30.37 -23.29 38.19
C SER A 508 -31.13 -23.06 36.88
N LEU A 509 -32.43 -23.40 36.88
CA LEU A 509 -33.31 -23.30 35.71
C LEU A 509 -34.45 -22.31 35.96
N GLU A 510 -34.72 -21.46 34.98
CA GLU A 510 -35.87 -20.55 35.00
C GLU A 510 -37.12 -21.28 34.48
N LYS A 511 -38.18 -21.34 35.29
CA LYS A 511 -39.44 -21.98 34.89
C LYS A 511 -40.25 -21.02 34.02
N ASN A 512 -40.56 -21.42 32.79
CA ASN A 512 -41.44 -20.65 31.90
C ASN A 512 -42.88 -21.15 32.02
N ASN A 513 -43.84 -20.22 32.00
CA ASN A 513 -45.24 -20.57 31.84
C ASN A 513 -45.59 -20.59 30.34
N ILE A 514 -45.72 -21.79 29.77
CA ILE A 514 -46.07 -21.98 28.36
C ILE A 514 -47.59 -22.08 28.11
N GLY A 515 -48.41 -22.11 29.17
CA GLY A 515 -49.87 -22.18 29.04
C GLY A 515 -50.41 -23.46 28.39
N ILE A 516 -49.61 -24.54 28.38
CA ILE A 516 -49.96 -25.84 27.80
C ILE A 516 -50.24 -26.81 28.94
N ASP A 517 -51.48 -27.34 28.99
CA ASP A 517 -51.87 -28.27 30.04
C ASP A 517 -51.06 -29.57 29.99
N GLY A 518 -50.54 -29.99 31.15
CA GLY A 518 -49.67 -31.15 31.30
C GLY A 518 -48.26 -31.03 30.69
N CYS A 519 -47.79 -29.82 30.37
CA CYS A 519 -46.41 -29.58 29.91
C CYS A 519 -45.67 -28.55 30.77
N LYS A 520 -44.40 -28.82 31.07
CA LYS A 520 -43.49 -27.88 31.77
C LYS A 520 -42.42 -27.36 30.82
N SER A 521 -41.98 -26.12 31.02
CA SER A 521 -40.85 -25.55 30.28
C SER A 521 -39.85 -24.90 31.23
N TYR A 522 -38.57 -25.16 30.98
CA TYR A 522 -37.45 -24.62 31.73
C TYR A 522 -36.40 -24.03 30.77
N THR A 523 -35.81 -22.90 31.12
CA THR A 523 -34.71 -22.27 30.37
C THR A 523 -33.42 -22.32 31.19
N PHE A 524 -32.31 -22.63 30.53
CA PHE A 524 -30.97 -22.47 31.05
C PHE A 524 -30.22 -21.40 30.24
N GLY A 525 -29.75 -20.37 30.93
CA GLY A 525 -29.03 -19.24 30.34
C GLY A 525 -29.93 -18.19 29.68
N LYS A 526 -29.36 -17.01 29.40
CA LYS A 526 -30.07 -15.89 28.75
C LYS A 526 -30.38 -16.21 27.28
N HIS A 527 -31.36 -15.50 26.72
CA HIS A 527 -31.76 -15.64 25.31
C HIS A 527 -30.55 -15.59 24.37
N SER A 528 -30.45 -16.56 23.46
CA SER A 528 -29.39 -16.66 22.46
C SER A 528 -29.96 -16.50 21.06
N VAL A 529 -29.23 -15.80 20.19
CA VAL A 529 -29.55 -15.63 18.76
C VAL A 529 -29.01 -16.77 17.90
N ARG A 530 -28.24 -17.70 18.48
CA ARG A 530 -27.70 -18.87 17.79
C ARG A 530 -28.84 -19.79 17.35
N ARG A 531 -28.61 -20.57 16.27
CA ARG A 531 -29.53 -21.61 15.80
C ARG A 531 -29.98 -22.49 16.98
N ASN A 532 -31.25 -22.88 16.99
CA ASN A 532 -31.79 -23.79 18.00
C ASN A 532 -32.11 -25.15 17.37
N CYS A 533 -31.56 -26.21 17.95
CA CYS A 533 -31.79 -27.60 17.57
C CYS A 533 -32.75 -28.24 18.57
N THR A 534 -33.73 -29.01 18.11
CA THR A 534 -34.76 -29.63 18.95
C THR A 534 -34.66 -31.15 18.90
N ILE A 535 -34.44 -31.77 20.04
CA ILE A 535 -34.46 -33.23 20.20
C ILE A 535 -35.62 -33.67 21.09
N MET A 536 -36.15 -34.86 20.81
CA MET A 536 -37.20 -35.48 21.62
C MET A 536 -36.76 -36.85 22.11
N LEU A 537 -36.90 -37.13 23.41
CA LEU A 537 -36.50 -38.39 24.02
C LEU A 537 -37.73 -39.27 24.27
N LEU A 538 -37.72 -40.47 23.70
CA LEU A 538 -38.78 -41.48 23.81
C LEU A 538 -38.23 -42.80 24.32
N GLY A 539 -38.98 -43.53 25.13
CA GLY A 539 -38.57 -44.86 25.59
C GLY A 539 -39.34 -45.34 26.81
N ALA A 540 -39.23 -46.63 27.11
CA ALA A 540 -39.91 -47.25 28.24
C ALA A 540 -39.46 -46.67 29.60
N THR A 541 -40.26 -46.87 30.64
CA THR A 541 -39.83 -46.59 32.02
C THR A 541 -38.56 -47.37 32.35
N GLY A 542 -37.58 -46.72 33.00
CA GLY A 542 -36.30 -47.34 33.33
C GLY A 542 -35.29 -47.42 32.17
N SER A 543 -35.61 -46.94 30.96
CA SER A 543 -34.67 -47.03 29.83
C SER A 543 -33.44 -46.11 29.92
N GLY A 544 -33.37 -45.22 30.92
CA GLY A 544 -32.21 -44.34 31.15
C GLY A 544 -32.26 -42.96 30.49
N LYS A 545 -33.46 -42.47 30.11
CA LYS A 545 -33.66 -41.13 29.51
C LYS A 545 -33.07 -40.00 30.35
N THR A 546 -33.46 -39.90 31.62
CA THR A 546 -33.00 -38.85 32.53
C THR A 546 -31.50 -38.91 32.77
N THR A 547 -30.95 -40.12 32.92
CA THR A 547 -29.51 -40.31 33.10
C THR A 547 -28.74 -39.86 31.86
N TRP A 548 -29.27 -40.09 30.66
CA TRP A 548 -28.68 -39.60 29.42
C TRP A 548 -28.73 -38.08 29.32
N ILE A 549 -29.83 -37.42 29.70
CA ILE A 549 -29.92 -35.95 29.77
C ILE A 549 -28.84 -35.38 30.70
N ASN A 550 -28.66 -36.01 31.87
CA ASN A 550 -27.64 -35.60 32.83
C ASN A 550 -26.21 -35.86 32.31
N GLY A 551 -25.95 -36.94 31.59
CA GLY A 551 -24.67 -37.15 30.92
C GLY A 551 -24.41 -36.10 29.83
N MET A 552 -25.44 -35.79 29.03
CA MET A 552 -25.36 -34.83 27.94
C MET A 552 -25.06 -33.41 28.43
N ILE A 553 -25.65 -32.96 29.54
CA ILE A 553 -25.38 -31.60 30.04
C ILE A 553 -23.94 -31.43 30.54
N ASN A 554 -23.36 -32.46 31.16
CA ASN A 554 -21.95 -32.43 31.57
C ASN A 554 -21.02 -32.34 30.36
N TYR A 555 -21.35 -33.06 29.27
CA TYR A 555 -20.65 -32.91 28.00
C TYR A 555 -20.79 -31.47 27.45
N ILE A 556 -22.00 -30.92 27.36
CA ILE A 556 -22.24 -29.57 26.81
C ILE A 556 -21.45 -28.51 27.60
N LEU A 557 -21.38 -28.62 28.92
CA LEU A 557 -20.67 -27.68 29.79
C LEU A 557 -19.14 -27.87 29.80
N GLY A 558 -18.63 -28.90 29.12
CA GLY A 558 -17.19 -29.18 29.03
C GLY A 558 -16.58 -29.82 30.27
N VAL A 559 -17.40 -30.48 31.10
CA VAL A 559 -16.92 -31.18 32.31
C VAL A 559 -16.00 -32.33 31.92
N LYS A 560 -14.84 -32.42 32.57
CA LYS A 560 -13.82 -33.46 32.39
C LYS A 560 -13.94 -34.55 33.44
N TRP A 561 -13.31 -35.70 33.18
CA TRP A 561 -13.30 -36.82 34.13
C TRP A 561 -12.67 -36.42 35.46
N GLU A 562 -11.59 -35.64 35.38
CA GLU A 562 -10.76 -35.16 36.49
C GLU A 562 -11.48 -34.11 37.37
N ASP A 563 -12.55 -33.49 36.87
CA ASP A 563 -13.27 -32.48 37.63
C ASP A 563 -13.88 -33.07 38.89
N LYS A 564 -13.74 -32.36 40.00
CA LYS A 564 -14.26 -32.77 41.32
C LYS A 564 -15.77 -32.54 41.47
N PHE A 565 -16.47 -32.25 40.37
CA PHE A 565 -17.89 -31.93 40.37
C PHE A 565 -18.62 -32.43 39.11
N ARG A 566 -19.93 -32.63 39.23
CA ARG A 566 -20.85 -33.01 38.13
C ARG A 566 -22.15 -32.22 38.24
N PHE A 567 -22.84 -32.06 37.12
CA PHE A 567 -24.13 -31.39 37.06
C PHE A 567 -25.30 -32.35 36.85
N LYS A 568 -26.45 -32.01 37.43
CA LYS A 568 -27.76 -32.57 37.10
C LYS A 568 -28.65 -31.46 36.55
N LEU A 569 -29.17 -31.67 35.34
CA LEU A 569 -30.24 -30.86 34.78
C LEU A 569 -31.59 -31.30 35.34
N VAL A 570 -31.76 -32.61 35.52
CA VAL A 570 -32.97 -33.23 36.03
C VAL A 570 -32.64 -33.98 37.32
N ASP A 571 -33.31 -33.59 38.39
CA ASP A 571 -33.17 -34.20 39.71
C ASP A 571 -34.43 -35.01 40.04
N GLU A 572 -34.31 -36.34 40.04
CA GLU A 572 -35.41 -37.26 40.34
C GLU A 572 -35.50 -37.46 41.86
N ASN A 573 -36.70 -37.25 42.43
CA ASN A 573 -36.95 -37.52 43.84
C ASN A 573 -36.74 -39.01 44.14
N THR A 574 -35.71 -39.33 44.92
CA THR A 574 -35.24 -40.70 45.26
C THR A 574 -36.23 -41.53 46.09
N GLY A 575 -37.39 -41.00 46.47
CA GLY A 575 -38.40 -41.68 47.30
C GLY A 575 -39.50 -42.45 46.54
N ARG A 576 -39.44 -42.57 45.20
CA ARG A 576 -40.47 -43.24 44.37
C ARG A 576 -39.95 -44.54 43.74
N SER A 577 -40.79 -45.58 43.70
CA SER A 577 -40.46 -46.88 43.10
C SER A 577 -40.05 -46.76 41.63
N GLN A 578 -38.97 -47.46 41.24
CA GLN A 578 -38.51 -47.57 39.84
C GLN A 578 -39.50 -48.29 38.92
N ALA A 579 -40.52 -48.95 39.49
CA ALA A 579 -41.62 -49.53 38.72
C ALA A 579 -42.50 -48.46 38.05
N HIS A 580 -42.43 -47.20 38.53
CA HIS A 580 -43.16 -46.07 37.97
C HIS A 580 -42.28 -45.05 37.25
N SER A 581 -42.79 -44.43 36.17
CA SER A 581 -42.12 -43.28 35.54
C SER A 581 -41.97 -42.14 36.54
N GLN A 582 -40.72 -41.72 36.77
CA GLN A 582 -40.35 -40.65 37.68
C GLN A 582 -40.77 -39.26 37.16
N THR A 583 -40.75 -39.09 35.84
CA THR A 583 -41.30 -37.93 35.14
C THR A 583 -42.81 -38.10 34.97
N SER A 584 -43.61 -37.14 35.45
CA SER A 584 -45.08 -37.19 35.41
C SER A 584 -45.70 -36.46 34.22
N GLU A 585 -44.98 -35.52 33.60
CA GLU A 585 -45.47 -34.59 32.58
C GLU A 585 -44.37 -34.37 31.53
N VAL A 586 -44.74 -34.11 30.29
CA VAL A 586 -43.78 -33.75 29.23
C VAL A 586 -43.06 -32.45 29.62
N THR A 587 -41.73 -32.46 29.61
CA THR A 587 -40.92 -31.32 30.05
C THR A 587 -39.97 -30.86 28.94
N VAL A 588 -39.99 -29.57 28.64
CA VAL A 588 -39.18 -28.93 27.61
C VAL A 588 -38.05 -28.14 28.26
N TYR A 589 -36.81 -28.57 28.07
CA TYR A 589 -35.62 -27.84 28.53
C TYR A 589 -35.02 -27.08 27.35
N LYS A 590 -34.95 -25.75 27.46
CA LYS A 590 -34.28 -24.89 26.48
C LYS A 590 -32.91 -24.46 27.01
N LEU A 591 -31.87 -25.03 26.44
CA LEU A 591 -30.47 -24.69 26.74
C LEU A 591 -30.00 -23.63 25.74
N ASN A 592 -29.97 -22.37 26.15
CA ASN A 592 -29.50 -21.29 25.29
C ASN A 592 -27.97 -21.35 25.18
N HIS A 593 -27.43 -21.29 23.97
CA HIS A 593 -25.99 -21.32 23.73
C HIS A 593 -25.26 -20.20 24.49
N ARG A 594 -24.15 -20.56 25.13
CA ARG A 594 -23.20 -19.64 25.76
C ARG A 594 -21.79 -19.96 25.30
N GLU A 595 -20.92 -18.96 25.26
CA GLU A 595 -19.51 -19.16 25.00
C GLU A 595 -18.92 -20.15 26.03
N GLY A 596 -18.17 -21.13 25.54
CA GLY A 596 -17.65 -22.27 26.33
C GLY A 596 -18.48 -23.55 26.23
N PHE A 597 -19.67 -23.56 25.60
CA PHE A 597 -20.38 -24.81 25.29
C PHE A 597 -19.55 -25.67 24.33
N GLN A 598 -19.59 -26.99 24.48
CA GLN A 598 -19.00 -27.95 23.52
C GLN A 598 -19.78 -28.04 22.19
N ILE A 599 -20.94 -27.36 22.12
CA ILE A 599 -21.79 -27.25 20.93
C ILE A 599 -21.98 -25.77 20.57
N ASP A 600 -22.08 -25.44 19.29
CA ASP A 600 -22.15 -24.07 18.77
C ASP A 600 -23.59 -23.54 18.52
N TYR A 601 -24.59 -24.30 18.98
CA TYR A 601 -26.02 -24.00 18.86
C TYR A 601 -26.77 -24.17 20.19
N SER A 602 -27.95 -23.55 20.28
CA SER A 602 -28.89 -23.76 21.39
C SER A 602 -29.59 -25.11 21.23
N LEU A 603 -29.91 -25.78 22.34
CA LEU A 603 -30.54 -27.11 22.32
C LEU A 603 -31.87 -27.08 23.09
N THR A 604 -32.95 -27.49 22.44
CA THR A 604 -34.25 -27.76 23.06
C THR A 604 -34.42 -29.26 23.23
N ILE A 605 -34.64 -29.72 24.45
CA ILE A 605 -34.82 -31.13 24.81
C ILE A 605 -36.26 -31.32 25.25
N VAL A 606 -37.02 -32.14 24.52
CA VAL A 606 -38.35 -32.58 24.92
C VAL A 606 -38.20 -33.92 25.63
N ASP A 607 -38.19 -33.89 26.96
CA ASP A 607 -38.18 -35.08 27.81
C ASP A 607 -39.60 -35.60 28.01
N THR A 608 -39.81 -36.88 27.75
CA THR A 608 -41.12 -37.53 27.88
C THR A 608 -41.13 -38.54 29.02
N PRO A 609 -42.24 -38.67 29.76
CA PRO A 609 -42.42 -39.76 30.70
C PRO A 609 -42.16 -41.14 30.06
N GLY A 610 -41.72 -42.10 30.87
CA GLY A 610 -41.58 -43.47 30.43
C GLY A 610 -42.92 -44.10 30.06
N PHE A 611 -42.99 -44.68 28.87
CA PHE A 611 -44.15 -45.42 28.38
C PHE A 611 -44.18 -46.84 28.95
N GLY A 612 -45.38 -47.40 29.14
CA GLY A 612 -45.56 -48.80 29.51
C GLY A 612 -45.20 -49.15 30.96
N ASP A 613 -45.48 -48.22 31.86
CA ASP A 613 -45.46 -48.41 33.32
C ASP A 613 -46.66 -49.27 33.79
N THR A 614 -46.58 -49.82 34.99
CA THR A 614 -47.64 -50.52 35.75
C THR A 614 -48.99 -49.77 35.85
N ARG A 615 -49.01 -48.46 35.53
CA ARG A 615 -50.24 -47.64 35.42
C ARG A 615 -51.06 -47.91 34.15
N GLY A 616 -50.53 -48.67 33.20
CA GLY A 616 -51.25 -49.17 32.02
C GLY A 616 -51.43 -48.16 30.89
N ILE A 617 -52.14 -48.60 29.84
CA ILE A 617 -52.33 -47.89 28.55
C ILE A 617 -53.03 -46.53 28.72
N GLU A 618 -53.91 -46.38 29.71
CA GLU A 618 -54.61 -45.11 29.99
C GLU A 618 -53.62 -43.98 30.31
N ARG A 619 -52.52 -44.27 31.02
CA ARG A 619 -51.49 -43.28 31.31
C ARG A 619 -50.73 -42.86 30.05
N ASP A 620 -50.46 -43.81 29.17
CA ASP A 620 -49.79 -43.56 27.90
C ASP A 620 -50.65 -42.70 26.97
N GLN A 621 -51.98 -42.85 27.00
CA GLN A 621 -52.91 -41.97 26.27
C GLN A 621 -52.86 -40.52 26.78
N ILE A 622 -52.73 -40.31 28.10
CA ILE A 622 -52.55 -38.97 28.68
C ILE A 622 -51.23 -38.35 28.18
N ILE A 623 -50.14 -39.12 28.14
CA ILE A 623 -48.85 -38.65 27.64
C ILE A 623 -48.94 -38.28 26.16
N ILE A 624 -49.62 -39.10 25.35
CA ILE A 624 -49.89 -38.78 23.95
C ILE A 624 -50.68 -37.47 23.83
N GLY A 625 -51.73 -37.27 24.63
CA GLY A 625 -52.48 -36.02 24.66
C GLY A 625 -51.63 -34.80 25.02
N GLN A 626 -50.69 -34.93 25.97
CA GLN A 626 -49.73 -33.88 26.31
C GLN A 626 -48.81 -33.54 25.12
N LEU A 627 -48.30 -34.54 24.41
CA LEU A 627 -47.50 -34.34 23.19
C LEU A 627 -48.31 -33.65 22.08
N GLU A 628 -49.58 -34.04 21.90
CA GLU A 628 -50.47 -33.37 20.95
C GLU A 628 -50.68 -31.89 21.29
N ASN A 629 -50.93 -31.59 22.56
CA ASN A 629 -51.07 -30.22 23.05
C ASN A 629 -49.80 -29.41 22.83
N LEU A 630 -48.63 -30.02 23.07
CA LEU A 630 -47.33 -29.41 22.84
C LEU A 630 -47.10 -29.05 21.36
N PHE A 631 -47.55 -29.88 20.42
CA PHE A 631 -47.38 -29.59 18.99
C PHE A 631 -48.42 -28.60 18.45
N LYS A 632 -49.63 -28.57 19.02
CA LYS A 632 -50.71 -27.67 18.59
C LYS A 632 -50.50 -26.23 19.07
N ALA A 633 -49.89 -26.03 20.24
CA ALA A 633 -49.77 -24.71 20.86
C ALA A 633 -48.82 -23.76 20.09
N PRO A 634 -49.10 -22.43 20.04
CA PRO A 634 -48.24 -21.43 19.40
C PRO A 634 -46.84 -21.30 20.05
N LEU A 635 -46.77 -21.43 21.38
CA LEU A 635 -45.52 -21.42 22.16
C LEU A 635 -44.92 -22.83 22.34
N GLY A 636 -45.48 -23.82 21.65
CA GLY A 636 -45.05 -25.21 21.70
C GLY A 636 -43.92 -25.54 20.73
N VAL A 637 -43.71 -26.82 20.47
CA VAL A 637 -42.65 -27.30 19.57
C VAL A 637 -43.19 -27.40 18.14
N SER A 638 -42.54 -26.70 17.20
CA SER A 638 -42.96 -26.65 15.78
C SER A 638 -42.03 -27.42 14.84
N THR A 639 -40.79 -27.67 15.25
CA THR A 639 -39.75 -28.34 14.46
C THR A 639 -39.04 -29.38 15.30
N ILE A 640 -38.50 -30.41 14.66
CA ILE A 640 -37.70 -31.46 15.31
C ILE A 640 -36.50 -31.79 14.45
N ASP A 641 -35.33 -31.84 15.06
CA ASP A 641 -34.07 -32.21 14.41
C ASP A 641 -33.79 -33.70 14.64
N ALA A 642 -34.03 -34.23 15.85
CA ALA A 642 -33.89 -35.66 16.10
C ALA A 642 -34.96 -36.21 17.05
N MET A 643 -35.46 -37.40 16.71
CA MET A 643 -36.28 -38.21 17.60
C MET A 643 -35.43 -39.34 18.16
N CYS A 644 -35.07 -39.22 19.42
CA CYS A 644 -34.16 -40.10 20.10
C CYS A 644 -34.92 -41.21 20.85
N PHE A 645 -34.86 -42.44 20.33
CA PHE A 645 -35.42 -43.60 20.99
C PHE A 645 -34.39 -44.25 21.93
N VAL A 646 -34.67 -44.23 23.23
CA VAL A 646 -33.77 -44.65 24.30
C VAL A 646 -34.10 -46.08 24.73
N ALA A 647 -33.15 -46.99 24.56
CA ALA A 647 -33.29 -48.42 24.87
C ALA A 647 -32.06 -48.96 25.61
N GLN A 648 -32.26 -49.95 26.50
CA GLN A 648 -31.18 -50.59 27.23
C GLN A 648 -30.43 -51.60 26.33
N ALA A 649 -29.10 -51.67 26.48
CA ALA A 649 -28.24 -52.53 25.66
C ALA A 649 -28.55 -54.03 25.76
N SER A 650 -28.83 -54.51 26.98
CA SER A 650 -29.01 -55.92 27.33
C SER A 650 -30.26 -56.57 26.73
N LEU A 651 -31.13 -55.80 26.08
CA LEU A 651 -32.39 -56.30 25.59
C LEU A 651 -32.22 -57.13 24.32
N ALA A 652 -32.34 -58.45 24.43
CA ALA A 652 -32.21 -59.37 23.29
C ALA A 652 -33.41 -59.38 22.32
N ARG A 653 -34.60 -58.93 22.75
CA ARG A 653 -35.83 -58.85 21.94
C ARG A 653 -36.67 -57.66 22.39
N LEU A 654 -37.32 -56.95 21.47
CA LEU A 654 -38.27 -55.90 21.83
C LEU A 654 -39.42 -56.49 22.66
N THR A 655 -39.63 -55.95 23.85
CA THR A 655 -40.80 -56.31 24.66
C THR A 655 -42.07 -55.82 23.97
N PRO A 656 -43.25 -56.44 24.24
CA PRO A 656 -44.53 -55.94 23.74
C PRO A 656 -44.71 -54.44 24.03
N THR A 657 -44.23 -53.99 25.19
CA THR A 657 -44.19 -52.60 25.60
C THR A 657 -43.35 -51.73 24.68
N GLN A 658 -42.11 -52.10 24.33
CA GLN A 658 -41.26 -51.27 23.46
C GLN A 658 -41.77 -51.23 22.02
N ARG A 659 -42.31 -52.34 21.53
CA ARG A 659 -43.02 -52.36 20.23
C ARG A 659 -44.22 -51.43 20.27
N TYR A 660 -45.00 -51.46 21.36
CA TYR A 660 -46.10 -50.52 21.58
C TYR A 660 -45.63 -49.06 21.63
N VAL A 661 -44.46 -48.74 22.21
CA VAL A 661 -43.91 -47.37 22.18
C VAL A 661 -43.60 -46.94 20.75
N PHE A 662 -42.93 -47.79 19.97
CA PHE A 662 -42.65 -47.52 18.56
C PHE A 662 -43.95 -47.31 17.78
N ASP A 663 -44.91 -48.24 17.88
CA ASP A 663 -46.13 -48.18 17.10
C ASP A 663 -47.04 -47.02 17.54
N SER A 664 -47.20 -46.79 18.84
CA SER A 664 -48.13 -45.77 19.37
C SER A 664 -47.57 -44.37 19.22
N VAL A 665 -46.31 -44.15 19.57
CA VAL A 665 -45.69 -42.83 19.54
C VAL A 665 -45.29 -42.45 18.12
N LEU A 666 -44.79 -43.36 17.26
CA LEU A 666 -44.55 -42.99 15.87
C LEU A 666 -45.83 -42.71 15.10
N SER A 667 -46.96 -43.30 15.51
CA SER A 667 -48.23 -43.06 14.84
C SER A 667 -48.78 -41.64 14.98
N ILE A 668 -48.28 -40.85 15.95
CA ILE A 668 -48.66 -39.43 16.07
C ILE A 668 -47.82 -38.52 15.17
N PHE A 669 -46.70 -39.00 14.63
CA PHE A 669 -45.84 -38.23 13.74
C PHE A 669 -46.15 -38.52 12.27
N GLY A 670 -45.83 -37.55 11.41
CA GLY A 670 -45.76 -37.78 9.98
C GLY A 670 -44.68 -38.82 9.62
N LYS A 671 -44.86 -39.50 8.48
CA LYS A 671 -43.89 -40.49 7.97
C LYS A 671 -42.52 -39.88 7.64
N ASP A 672 -42.47 -38.57 7.43
CA ASP A 672 -41.27 -37.78 7.15
C ASP A 672 -40.29 -37.70 8.33
N VAL A 673 -40.76 -37.95 9.55
CA VAL A 673 -39.91 -37.94 10.77
C VAL A 673 -39.06 -39.20 10.90
N ALA A 674 -39.35 -40.24 10.12
CA ALA A 674 -38.60 -41.50 10.16
C ALA A 674 -37.09 -41.32 9.95
N ASP A 675 -36.69 -40.40 9.07
CA ASP A 675 -35.29 -40.12 8.76
C ASP A 675 -34.53 -39.42 9.91
N ASN A 676 -35.26 -38.84 10.85
CA ASN A 676 -34.74 -38.11 12.02
C ASN A 676 -34.65 -38.99 13.27
N ILE A 677 -35.04 -40.26 13.18
CA ILE A 677 -34.97 -41.18 14.33
C ILE A 677 -33.53 -41.60 14.60
N ARG A 678 -33.10 -41.55 15.85
CA ARG A 678 -31.78 -42.02 16.33
C ARG A 678 -31.97 -42.93 17.53
N ILE A 679 -31.25 -44.05 17.56
CA ILE A 679 -31.32 -45.01 18.67
C ILE A 679 -30.24 -44.66 19.69
N LEU A 680 -30.64 -44.34 20.91
CA LEU A 680 -29.72 -44.12 22.03
C LEU A 680 -29.70 -45.39 22.89
N VAL A 681 -28.59 -46.11 22.84
CA VAL A 681 -28.42 -47.36 23.59
C VAL A 681 -27.74 -47.06 24.92
N THR A 682 -28.48 -47.19 26.02
CA THR A 682 -28.01 -46.95 27.38
C THR A 682 -27.51 -48.24 28.03
N PHE A 683 -26.71 -48.12 29.09
CA PHE A 683 -26.09 -49.26 29.79
C PHE A 683 -25.28 -50.17 28.84
N SER A 684 -24.70 -49.57 27.79
CA SER A 684 -23.90 -50.29 26.80
C SER A 684 -22.48 -50.46 27.29
N ASP A 685 -21.91 -51.64 27.08
CA ASP A 685 -20.48 -51.88 27.13
C ASP A 685 -19.83 -51.65 25.75
N GLY A 686 -18.57 -52.07 25.59
CA GLY A 686 -17.84 -51.98 24.34
C GLY A 686 -18.35 -52.92 23.22
N GLN A 687 -19.21 -53.89 23.53
CA GLN A 687 -19.68 -54.90 22.57
C GLN A 687 -20.84 -54.37 21.71
N LEU A 688 -21.30 -55.18 20.75
CA LEU A 688 -22.47 -54.86 19.93
C LEU A 688 -23.74 -55.13 20.75
N PRO A 689 -24.59 -54.12 21.05
CA PRO A 689 -25.77 -54.32 21.87
C PRO A 689 -26.83 -55.19 21.18
N PRO A 690 -27.31 -56.28 21.82
CA PRO A 690 -28.37 -57.14 21.27
C PRO A 690 -29.64 -56.39 20.85
N VAL A 691 -29.94 -55.27 21.52
CA VAL A 691 -31.12 -54.44 21.23
C VAL A 691 -31.15 -53.88 19.81
N LEU A 692 -29.99 -53.66 19.18
CA LEU A 692 -29.92 -53.16 17.80
C LEU A 692 -30.43 -54.19 16.80
N THR A 693 -30.10 -55.46 17.01
CA THR A 693 -30.61 -56.58 16.21
C THR A 693 -32.12 -56.70 16.39
N ALA A 694 -32.60 -56.63 17.64
CA ALA A 694 -34.02 -56.69 17.96
C ALA A 694 -34.84 -55.55 17.31
N ILE A 695 -34.31 -54.33 17.29
CA ILE A 695 -34.95 -53.19 16.62
C ILE A 695 -34.95 -53.39 15.11
N ASN A 696 -33.85 -53.86 14.53
CA ASN A 696 -33.75 -54.09 13.08
C ASN A 696 -34.75 -55.15 12.59
N GLU A 697 -34.91 -56.24 13.35
CA GLU A 697 -35.87 -57.32 13.07
C GLU A 697 -37.33 -56.89 13.22
N SER A 698 -37.62 -55.90 14.08
CA SER A 698 -38.98 -55.42 14.31
C SER A 698 -39.59 -54.64 13.13
N GLY A 699 -38.75 -54.19 12.18
CA GLY A 699 -39.17 -53.35 11.07
C GLY A 699 -39.49 -51.90 11.46
N ALA A 700 -39.06 -51.44 12.64
CA ALA A 700 -39.25 -50.06 13.08
C ALA A 700 -38.63 -49.07 12.08
N PRO A 701 -39.35 -48.00 11.68
CA PRO A 701 -38.87 -47.06 10.69
C PRO A 701 -37.76 -46.21 11.33
N CYS A 702 -36.50 -46.47 10.96
CA CYS A 702 -35.35 -45.69 11.38
C CYS A 702 -34.23 -45.80 10.33
N PRO A 703 -33.33 -44.80 10.23
CA PRO A 703 -32.23 -44.85 9.29
C PRO A 703 -31.28 -45.99 9.64
N LYS A 704 -30.70 -46.61 8.62
CA LYS A 704 -29.69 -47.65 8.78
C LYS A 704 -28.30 -47.10 8.44
N ARG A 705 -27.29 -47.56 9.16
CA ARG A 705 -25.88 -47.30 8.85
C ARG A 705 -25.40 -48.23 7.73
N THR A 706 -24.17 -48.04 7.29
CA THR A 706 -23.52 -48.86 6.25
C THR A 706 -23.39 -50.34 6.63
N ASP A 707 -23.41 -50.66 7.93
CA ASP A 707 -23.41 -52.01 8.49
C ASP A 707 -24.81 -52.65 8.55
N GLY A 708 -25.86 -51.97 8.07
CA GLY A 708 -27.24 -52.45 8.06
C GLY A 708 -27.96 -52.37 9.41
N LEU A 709 -27.30 -51.86 10.46
CA LEU A 709 -27.90 -51.65 11.78
C LEU A 709 -28.57 -50.27 11.88
N PRO A 710 -29.54 -50.08 12.80
CA PRO A 710 -30.11 -48.77 13.08
C PRO A 710 -29.03 -47.71 13.41
N ALA A 711 -29.25 -46.47 12.98
CA ALA A 711 -28.40 -45.34 13.33
C ALA A 711 -28.43 -45.09 14.85
N HIS A 712 -27.34 -45.45 15.51
CA HIS A 712 -27.29 -45.54 16.98
C HIS A 712 -26.04 -44.91 17.60
N PHE A 713 -26.20 -44.54 18.87
CA PHE A 713 -25.15 -44.03 19.76
C PHE A 713 -25.19 -44.80 21.08
N LYS A 714 -24.02 -45.22 21.58
CA LYS A 714 -23.89 -46.06 22.78
C LYS A 714 -23.48 -45.20 23.97
N PHE A 715 -24.09 -45.42 25.12
CA PHE A 715 -23.79 -44.71 26.35
C PHE A 715 -23.74 -45.68 27.51
N ASN A 716 -22.63 -45.66 28.25
CA ASN A 716 -22.60 -46.27 29.57
C ASN A 716 -22.92 -45.20 30.62
N ASN A 717 -24.04 -45.38 31.29
CA ASN A 717 -24.58 -44.41 32.24
C ASN A 717 -23.96 -44.56 33.65
N SER A 718 -23.21 -45.63 33.92
CA SER A 718 -22.59 -45.86 35.24
C SER A 718 -21.53 -44.80 35.59
N ALA A 719 -20.76 -44.37 34.59
CA ALA A 719 -19.61 -43.49 34.79
C ALA A 719 -19.96 -42.00 35.04
N VAL A 720 -21.21 -41.57 34.80
CA VAL A 720 -21.57 -40.13 34.87
C VAL A 720 -21.39 -39.55 36.27
N PHE A 721 -21.63 -40.36 37.30
CA PHE A 721 -21.52 -39.98 38.72
C PHE A 721 -20.67 -40.98 39.54
N ALA A 722 -19.84 -41.77 38.86
CA ALA A 722 -18.90 -42.69 39.50
C ALA A 722 -17.81 -41.94 40.28
N ASP A 723 -17.24 -42.58 41.30
CA ASP A 723 -16.18 -41.99 42.12
C ASP A 723 -14.87 -41.91 41.29
N ASN A 724 -14.25 -40.73 41.26
CA ASN A 724 -13.03 -40.46 40.51
C ASN A 724 -11.77 -40.36 41.39
N LYS A 725 -11.83 -40.77 42.67
CA LYS A 725 -10.71 -40.73 43.64
C LYS A 725 -9.42 -41.44 43.20
N VAL A 726 -9.48 -42.41 42.30
CA VAL A 726 -8.30 -43.21 41.87
C VAL A 726 -7.31 -42.38 41.01
N ALA A 727 -7.64 -41.15 40.63
CA ALA A 727 -6.73 -40.30 39.86
C ALA A 727 -5.54 -39.72 40.66
N ASP A 728 -5.57 -39.73 41.99
CA ASP A 728 -4.53 -39.13 42.85
C ASP A 728 -3.53 -40.15 43.44
N SER A 729 -3.68 -41.46 43.20
CA SER A 729 -2.80 -42.51 43.75
C SER A 729 -2.13 -43.36 42.66
N ALA A 730 -1.33 -42.73 41.80
CA ALA A 730 -0.43 -43.42 40.87
C ALA A 730 1.05 -43.06 41.11
N LEU A 731 1.39 -42.70 42.34
CA LEU A 731 2.74 -42.45 42.83
C LEU A 731 2.83 -43.02 44.24
N ASP A 732 2.94 -44.35 44.36
CA ASP A 732 3.76 -45.07 45.35
C ASP A 732 3.23 -46.50 45.61
N GLY A 733 4.09 -47.49 45.38
CA GLY A 733 4.12 -48.76 46.13
C GLY A 733 3.34 -49.95 45.59
N ASP A 734 4.06 -51.05 45.37
CA ASP A 734 3.55 -52.41 45.23
C ASP A 734 2.56 -52.76 46.36
N ASP A 735 1.39 -53.30 46.01
CA ASP A 735 0.81 -54.48 46.67
C ASP A 735 -0.40 -54.96 45.86
N ASP A 736 -0.37 -56.25 45.54
CA ASP A 736 -1.49 -57.04 45.01
C ASP A 736 -2.63 -57.03 46.04
N ASP A 737 -3.79 -56.47 45.69
CA ASP A 737 -5.14 -57.05 45.90
C ASP A 737 -6.26 -56.02 45.57
N GLU A 738 -7.16 -56.43 44.66
CA GLU A 738 -8.62 -56.11 44.54
C GLU A 738 -9.05 -54.63 44.75
N ASP A 739 -9.38 -53.81 43.73
CA ASP A 739 -10.39 -54.00 42.68
C ASP A 739 -10.15 -53.01 41.51
N GLY A 740 -10.13 -53.51 40.27
CA GLY A 740 -9.91 -52.72 39.05
C GLY A 740 -11.04 -51.75 38.64
N GLU A 741 -12.00 -51.41 39.51
CA GLU A 741 -13.19 -50.62 39.17
C GLU A 741 -12.88 -49.21 38.64
N GLY A 742 -11.90 -48.51 39.24
CA GLY A 742 -11.59 -47.11 38.90
C GLY A 742 -11.08 -46.88 37.47
N ASN A 743 -10.53 -47.90 36.82
CA ASN A 743 -10.07 -47.82 35.44
C ASN A 743 -11.23 -47.97 34.43
N PHE A 744 -12.22 -48.81 34.76
CA PHE A 744 -13.38 -49.05 33.89
C PHE A 744 -14.29 -47.83 33.79
N ASP A 745 -14.55 -47.12 34.89
CA ASP A 745 -15.40 -45.92 34.84
C ASP A 745 -14.79 -44.79 34.03
N LYS A 746 -13.45 -44.60 34.09
CA LYS A 746 -12.74 -43.66 33.22
C LYS A 746 -12.86 -44.04 31.74
N MET A 747 -12.73 -45.33 31.41
CA MET A 747 -12.94 -45.82 30.05
C MET A 747 -14.38 -45.58 29.58
N PHE A 748 -15.38 -45.84 30.43
CA PHE A 748 -16.79 -45.60 30.15
C PHE A 748 -17.12 -44.11 30.00
N TRP A 749 -16.49 -43.23 30.77
CA TRP A 749 -16.58 -41.78 30.59
C TRP A 749 -16.02 -41.34 29.23
N ALA A 750 -14.83 -41.83 28.87
CA ALA A 750 -14.21 -41.53 27.57
C ALA A 750 -15.07 -42.04 26.40
N MET A 751 -15.62 -43.25 26.52
CA MET A 751 -16.57 -43.82 25.56
C MET A 751 -17.82 -42.95 25.44
N GLY A 752 -18.42 -42.55 26.56
CA GLY A 752 -19.59 -41.68 26.59
C GLY A 752 -19.32 -40.31 25.97
N THR A 753 -18.19 -39.69 26.28
CA THR A 753 -17.75 -38.40 25.72
C THR A 753 -17.57 -38.47 24.20
N LYS A 754 -16.90 -39.52 23.70
CA LYS A 754 -16.76 -39.75 22.26
C LYS A 754 -18.11 -39.97 21.58
N SER A 755 -19.02 -40.71 22.23
CA SER A 755 -20.37 -40.96 21.73
C SER A 755 -21.21 -39.68 21.67
N MET A 756 -21.13 -38.81 22.68
CA MET A 756 -21.79 -37.49 22.70
C MET A 756 -21.26 -36.58 21.60
N LYS A 757 -19.94 -36.52 21.42
CA LYS A 757 -19.33 -35.75 20.31
C LYS A 757 -19.87 -36.20 18.96
N ASN A 758 -19.90 -37.51 18.71
CA ASN A 758 -20.43 -38.07 17.47
C ASN A 758 -21.94 -37.81 17.32
N PHE A 759 -22.70 -37.86 18.41
CA PHE A 759 -24.13 -37.55 18.41
C PHE A 759 -24.38 -36.09 17.98
N PHE A 760 -23.65 -35.13 18.55
CA PHE A 760 -23.82 -33.72 18.19
C PHE A 760 -23.29 -33.35 16.80
N ILE A 761 -22.21 -34.01 16.34
CA ILE A 761 -21.77 -33.91 14.94
C ILE A 761 -22.87 -34.40 14.00
N ALA A 762 -23.44 -35.58 14.28
CA ALA A 762 -24.53 -36.12 13.48
C ALA A 762 -25.73 -35.18 13.50
N LEU A 763 -26.14 -34.69 14.67
CA LEU A 763 -27.28 -33.81 14.88
C LEU A 763 -27.19 -32.52 14.04
N ASN A 764 -25.98 -31.96 13.86
CA ASN A 764 -25.78 -30.76 13.05
C ASN A 764 -26.03 -30.97 11.55
N ILE A 765 -25.91 -32.23 11.08
CA ILE A 765 -26.08 -32.63 9.68
C ILE A 765 -27.52 -33.08 9.40
N ILE A 766 -28.30 -33.43 10.43
CA ILE A 766 -29.69 -33.88 10.22
C ILE A 766 -30.54 -32.72 9.71
N GLU A 767 -31.30 -32.99 8.64
CA GLU A 767 -32.27 -32.04 8.11
C GLU A 767 -33.42 -31.84 9.11
N THR A 768 -33.61 -30.61 9.58
CA THR A 768 -34.72 -30.25 10.48
C THR A 768 -36.07 -30.52 9.82
N LYS A 769 -36.95 -31.27 10.48
CA LYS A 769 -38.32 -31.51 9.99
C LYS A 769 -39.32 -30.59 10.67
N SER A 770 -40.21 -30.01 9.88
CA SER A 770 -41.37 -29.28 10.40
C SER A 770 -42.44 -30.26 10.86
N LEU A 771 -43.05 -30.02 12.01
CA LEU A 771 -44.16 -30.83 12.52
C LEU A 771 -45.49 -30.52 11.82
N THR A 772 -45.48 -29.89 10.64
CA THR A 772 -46.70 -29.59 9.87
C THR A 772 -47.47 -30.86 9.50
N LEU A 773 -46.79 -31.90 9.01
CA LEU A 773 -47.43 -33.17 8.65
C LEU A 773 -47.98 -33.88 9.90
N THR A 774 -47.24 -33.87 10.99
CA THR A 774 -47.68 -34.34 12.32
C THR A 774 -48.96 -33.62 12.76
N LYS A 775 -49.03 -32.28 12.67
CA LYS A 775 -50.24 -31.52 13.02
C LYS A 775 -51.43 -31.92 12.13
N GLU A 776 -51.20 -32.19 10.85
CA GLU A 776 -52.24 -32.67 9.94
C GLU A 776 -52.73 -34.08 10.30
N VAL A 777 -51.81 -35.01 10.61
CA VAL A 777 -52.13 -36.37 11.08
C VAL A 777 -53.01 -36.31 12.32
N LEU A 778 -52.64 -35.49 13.30
CA LEU A 778 -53.41 -35.29 14.54
C LEU A 778 -54.80 -34.70 14.26
N ARG A 779 -54.91 -33.74 13.33
CA ARG A 779 -56.20 -33.16 12.92
C ARG A 779 -57.12 -34.19 12.27
N GLN A 780 -56.60 -35.02 11.37
CA GLN A 780 -57.37 -36.07 10.69
C GLN A 780 -57.82 -37.17 11.67
N ARG A 781 -56.94 -37.59 12.59
CA ARG A 781 -57.29 -38.54 13.65
C ARG A 781 -58.41 -38.02 14.55
N GLY A 782 -58.35 -36.75 14.98
CA GLY A 782 -59.43 -36.15 15.76
C GLY A 782 -60.78 -36.19 15.04
N ARG A 783 -60.80 -35.92 13.72
CA ARG A 783 -62.02 -36.05 12.89
C ARG A 783 -62.51 -37.50 12.79
N LEU A 784 -61.60 -38.45 12.60
CA LEU A 784 -61.93 -39.87 12.52
C LEU A 784 -62.50 -40.38 13.85
N GLN A 785 -61.92 -40.00 14.98
CA GLN A 785 -62.37 -40.39 16.31
C GLN A 785 -63.78 -39.87 16.60
N ILE A 786 -64.06 -38.60 16.32
CA ILE A 786 -65.42 -38.02 16.42
C ILE A 786 -66.40 -38.82 15.54
N THR A 787 -65.98 -39.23 14.33
CA THR A 787 -66.80 -40.01 13.41
C THR A 787 -67.08 -41.42 13.96
N ILE A 788 -66.06 -42.10 14.50
CA ILE A 788 -66.17 -43.44 15.11
C ILE A 788 -67.04 -43.41 16.37
N GLU A 789 -66.86 -42.43 17.25
CA GLU A 789 -67.68 -42.27 18.47
C GLU A 789 -69.15 -42.03 18.11
N ASN A 790 -69.42 -41.21 17.08
CA ASN A 790 -70.76 -41.02 16.54
C ASN A 790 -71.33 -42.31 15.92
N LEU A 791 -70.50 -43.10 15.24
CA LEU A 791 -70.91 -44.39 14.68
C LEU A 791 -71.20 -45.42 15.80
N GLN A 792 -70.36 -45.50 16.83
CA GLN A 792 -70.55 -46.37 18.00
C GLN A 792 -71.81 -45.99 18.78
N ARG A 793 -72.13 -44.70 18.94
CA ARG A 793 -73.42 -44.27 19.49
C ARG A 793 -74.59 -44.75 18.64
N LYS A 794 -74.51 -44.60 17.31
CA LYS A 794 -75.55 -45.09 16.39
C LYS A 794 -75.72 -46.61 16.46
N VAL A 795 -74.63 -47.37 16.51
CA VAL A 795 -74.66 -48.84 16.65
C VAL A 795 -75.23 -49.27 18.00
N LYS A 796 -74.84 -48.62 19.12
CA LYS A 796 -75.47 -48.86 20.43
C LYS A 796 -76.97 -48.56 20.43
N LEU A 797 -77.40 -47.48 19.78
CA LEU A 797 -78.83 -47.14 19.65
C LEU A 797 -79.61 -48.17 18.80
N VAL A 798 -78.96 -48.79 17.81
CA VAL A 798 -79.55 -49.88 17.01
C VAL A 798 -79.59 -51.19 17.81
N LEU A 799 -78.54 -51.52 18.56
CA LEU A 799 -78.49 -52.71 19.43
C LEU A 799 -79.45 -52.65 20.63
N ILE A 800 -79.89 -51.46 21.05
CA ILE A 800 -80.93 -51.29 22.09
C ILE A 800 -82.35 -51.45 21.50
N LYS A 801 -82.50 -51.36 20.17
CA LYS A 801 -83.78 -51.52 19.44
C LYS A 801 -84.00 -52.94 18.90
N LEU A 802 -82.96 -53.79 18.92
CA LEU A 802 -83.02 -55.24 18.73
C LEU A 802 -83.15 -55.91 20.09
#